data_AF-A0A970T2W7-F1
#
_entry.id   AF-A0A970T2W7-F1
#
_cell.length_a   1.000
_cell.length_b   1.000
_cell.length_c   1.000
_cell.angle_alpha   90.00
_cell.angle_beta   90.00
_cell.angle_gamma   90.00
#
_symmetry.space_group_name_H-M   'P 1'
#
loop_
_entity.id
_entity.type
_entity.pdbx_description
1 polymer ?
#
loop_
_entity_poly.entity_id
_entity_poly.type
_entity_poly.pdbx_seq_one_letter_code
_entity_poly.pdbx_strand_id
1 'polypeptide(L)'
;MKTKILQLSFIISILSLIYLPGTNARNSDISLILYETAVRRDVNTALHFLDNKNAVTRFRDVQINEMIKSYSDISENDIIVLNLFSDAVYTAKVQKVEEIMEGNVTITANLLSFDYAFMVIATTEGRTLTNIFIPEIDINYQIISDPITLQHYLLEINPKLLPELVENPSLIPGELSQEELEEQEVLKKEIDYTMAGPNDPATVDVMIVYTPAARNWGNSNGGIFNIIATSIALGNTVLSNSNTLLTLRLVHNVEVQYTEVDGSTDLNRLTSTNDGYMDNVHTLRNTYGADLVQLFTTMGGGIGWLLNDTGGTPTYAFSCVGVGAVNAYSAIHEMGHNMGCHHHKQQNYQAGPGLYSYSAGWRWKGSNNQWYSSIMSYTAASYFPGNPVSSTRVAYFSNPSISFMGAATGHTTNGDNARTIRNTKHVVAAYRSTATINCIACPGYNFTATPGNSWVTHSSSIVASGCKIYRVSVQQGRTYTFKTGCGNGATANFDTRLYVFNDNCTQVAFNDDGCESLRSQVSWMATYTGYAYVRVNGYGSASGSYTMAYQRTDELIWTGNTSTNWNIASNWNGNVVPDITFDVIIPTGATRQPYINTADASCRNLTINSGATLTIGGYTLVVNNNMNITGTIAMNNLSGKIYNNGDVLWKSGSTANFTANTVFWVYGNWEFQAGSNANLANGVVAFTGTTQKFIRSYSQTSSFNNVSSYKDPGAEIGISAASNQVLKINGSIYVHPNATFNIYSSYDVILKGNLNNNGSFKCNFGRVVLNGANQSLRMNTGDYFNNLTFNQSGNVTIDNTLSNILEVKKDVVIKSGVFNMQNRIMRVGGDWTNEKGLSAFNAGTGRVIFNGASLQYVNSSENFNILEANMGSALRINNVAHTVTCNQYDWTSGGIDVLKGTF
;
A
#
# COMPACT_ATOMS: atom_id res chain seq x y z
N MET A 1 -4.53 -66.51 -6.81
CA MET A 1 -5.74 -65.87 -7.34
C MET A 1 -5.37 -64.42 -7.66
N LYS A 2 -4.90 -64.14 -8.88
CA LYS A 2 -5.68 -63.64 -10.03
C LYS A 2 -6.37 -62.27 -9.77
N THR A 3 -5.80 -61.24 -10.42
CA THR A 3 -6.43 -60.07 -11.13
C THR A 3 -7.16 -59.02 -10.27
N LYS A 4 -7.16 -57.70 -10.52
CA LYS A 4 -6.76 -56.76 -11.61
C LYS A 4 -6.83 -55.33 -10.98
N ILE A 5 -5.86 -54.43 -11.14
CA ILE A 5 -5.76 -53.34 -12.15
C ILE A 5 -7.00 -52.40 -12.24
N LEU A 6 -6.90 -51.10 -11.88
CA LEU A 6 -6.76 -49.91 -12.77
C LEU A 6 -7.09 -48.57 -12.04
N GLN A 7 -6.38 -47.52 -12.44
CA GLN A 7 -6.49 -46.10 -12.07
C GLN A 7 -7.86 -45.47 -12.42
N LEU A 8 -8.25 -44.39 -11.71
CA LEU A 8 -8.86 -43.21 -12.34
C LEU A 8 -8.79 -41.96 -11.43
N SER A 9 -8.52 -40.82 -12.05
CA SER A 9 -8.33 -39.48 -11.47
C SER A 9 -9.62 -38.64 -11.45
N PHE A 10 -9.66 -37.67 -10.51
CA PHE A 10 -10.30 -36.33 -10.59
C PHE A 10 -11.85 -36.14 -10.51
N ILE A 11 -12.34 -35.52 -9.40
CA ILE A 11 -13.08 -34.22 -9.30
C ILE A 11 -14.05 -34.12 -8.07
N ILE A 12 -13.66 -33.25 -7.11
CA ILE A 12 -14.37 -32.18 -6.35
C ILE A 12 -15.74 -32.44 -5.66
N SER A 13 -15.83 -32.23 -4.33
CA SER A 13 -16.64 -31.16 -3.66
C SER A 13 -16.85 -31.35 -2.14
N ILE A 14 -16.23 -30.48 -1.33
CA ILE A 14 -16.76 -29.67 -0.20
C ILE A 14 -17.73 -30.32 0.84
N LEU A 15 -17.32 -30.41 2.11
CA LEU A 15 -17.99 -29.75 3.28
C LEU A 15 -17.20 -29.92 4.61
N SER A 16 -16.65 -28.79 5.08
CA SER A 16 -16.66 -28.23 6.46
C SER A 16 -16.25 -29.03 7.73
N LEU A 17 -15.21 -28.48 8.36
CA LEU A 17 -15.08 -28.06 9.78
C LEU A 17 -15.35 -29.05 10.93
N ILE A 18 -14.27 -29.43 11.60
CA ILE A 18 -14.12 -29.24 13.06
C ILE A 18 -12.71 -28.68 13.29
N TYR A 19 -12.61 -27.38 13.59
CA TYR A 19 -11.36 -26.72 13.99
C TYR A 19 -11.44 -26.49 15.50
N LEU A 20 -10.61 -27.21 16.26
CA LEU A 20 -10.32 -26.89 17.65
C LEU A 20 -9.28 -25.75 17.68
N PRO A 21 -9.36 -24.79 18.61
CA PRO A 21 -8.39 -23.71 18.69
C PRO A 21 -7.09 -24.25 19.32
N GLY A 22 -6.14 -24.62 18.48
CA GLY A 22 -4.75 -24.90 18.85
C GLY A 22 -3.85 -23.88 18.16
N THR A 23 -3.08 -23.15 18.97
CA THR A 23 -1.86 -22.39 18.65
C THR A 23 -1.37 -22.53 17.20
N ASN A 24 -1.54 -21.48 16.38
CA ASN A 24 -0.86 -21.35 15.09
C ASN A 24 0.64 -21.10 15.34
N ALA A 25 1.41 -22.16 15.59
CA ALA A 25 2.83 -22.12 15.27
C ALA A 25 2.93 -22.11 13.73
N ARG A 26 3.33 -20.99 13.14
CA ARG A 26 3.63 -20.94 11.70
C ARG A 26 4.85 -21.83 11.46
N ASN A 27 4.67 -22.85 10.63
CA ASN A 27 5.66 -23.92 10.42
C ASN A 27 6.72 -23.57 9.36
N SER A 28 7.12 -22.30 9.24
CA SER A 28 8.12 -21.85 8.28
C SER A 28 9.01 -20.77 8.88
N ASP A 29 10.32 -21.03 8.91
CA ASP A 29 11.31 -20.08 9.40
C ASP A 29 11.29 -18.75 8.62
N ILE A 30 11.44 -17.64 9.32
CA ILE A 30 11.42 -16.28 8.76
C ILE A 30 12.86 -15.82 8.49
N SER A 31 13.25 -15.63 7.23
CA SER A 31 14.57 -15.05 6.93
C SER A 31 14.65 -13.59 7.37
N LEU A 32 15.75 -13.20 8.03
CA LEU A 32 16.04 -11.80 8.39
C LEU A 32 16.24 -10.93 7.14
N ILE A 33 16.98 -11.45 6.15
CA ILE A 33 17.37 -10.74 4.94
C ILE A 33 16.76 -11.45 3.71
N LEU A 34 16.13 -10.69 2.80
CA LEU A 34 15.44 -11.23 1.61
C LEU A 34 16.37 -11.49 0.41
N TYR A 35 17.47 -10.74 0.26
CA TYR A 35 18.37 -10.84 -0.90
C TYR A 35 19.85 -10.93 -0.51
N GLU A 36 20.60 -11.80 -1.22
CA GLU A 36 21.99 -12.16 -0.90
C GLU A 36 23.07 -11.50 -1.79
N THR A 37 22.77 -10.47 -2.58
CA THR A 37 23.82 -9.81 -3.37
C THR A 37 24.73 -8.92 -2.50
N ALA A 38 26.00 -9.31 -2.36
CA ALA A 38 27.03 -8.49 -1.72
C ALA A 38 27.72 -7.64 -2.78
N VAL A 39 27.35 -6.35 -2.88
CA VAL A 39 28.10 -5.40 -3.71
C VAL A 39 29.25 -4.86 -2.88
N ARG A 40 30.49 -5.09 -3.31
CA ARG A 40 31.66 -4.50 -2.64
C ARG A 40 31.64 -3.00 -2.84
N ARG A 41 31.44 -2.25 -1.76
CA ARG A 41 31.52 -0.78 -1.74
C ARG A 41 32.65 -0.33 -0.82
N ASP A 42 33.14 0.88 -1.05
CA ASP A 42 34.07 1.53 -0.14
C ASP A 42 33.33 1.94 1.15
N VAL A 43 33.89 1.59 2.31
CA VAL A 43 33.29 1.84 3.64
C VAL A 43 33.04 3.33 3.87
N ASN A 44 33.96 4.19 3.44
CA ASN A 44 33.85 5.63 3.66
C ASN A 44 32.72 6.25 2.85
N THR A 45 32.50 5.73 1.64
CA THR A 45 31.42 6.16 0.74
C THR A 45 30.06 5.61 1.17
N ALA A 46 29.96 4.30 1.44
CA ALA A 46 28.68 3.65 1.74
C ALA A 46 28.15 3.98 3.14
N LEU A 47 29.03 4.03 4.14
CA LEU A 47 28.69 4.31 5.52
C LEU A 47 29.09 5.73 5.90
N HIS A 48 28.92 6.70 5.00
CA HIS A 48 29.34 8.11 5.21
C HIS A 48 28.80 8.70 6.53
N PHE A 49 27.61 8.27 6.95
CA PHE A 49 26.88 8.69 8.15
C PHE A 49 27.29 7.99 9.47
N LEU A 50 28.02 6.87 9.42
CA LEU A 50 28.33 6.04 10.59
C LEU A 50 29.56 6.55 11.34
N ASP A 51 29.47 6.70 12.65
CA ASP A 51 30.63 6.98 13.52
C ASP A 51 31.46 5.71 13.76
N ASN A 52 32.77 5.84 14.04
CA ASN A 52 33.66 4.71 14.39
C ASN A 52 33.78 3.59 13.34
N LYS A 53 33.77 3.93 12.05
CA LYS A 53 33.93 2.99 10.92
C LYS A 53 35.16 2.07 11.01
N ASN A 54 36.17 2.47 11.78
CA ASN A 54 37.38 1.70 12.05
C ASN A 54 37.09 0.36 12.76
N ALA A 55 35.95 0.22 13.44
CA ALA A 55 35.54 -1.01 14.10
C ALA A 55 34.83 -2.01 13.16
N VAL A 56 34.47 -1.60 11.94
CA VAL A 56 33.78 -2.45 10.96
C VAL A 56 34.81 -3.37 10.27
N THR A 57 34.69 -4.68 10.46
CA THR A 57 35.59 -5.68 9.85
C THR A 57 35.13 -6.08 8.45
N ARG A 58 33.81 -6.19 8.25
CA ARG A 58 33.17 -6.40 6.94
C ARG A 58 31.75 -5.86 6.94
N PHE A 59 31.26 -5.47 5.77
CA PHE A 59 29.89 -5.00 5.61
C PHE A 59 29.30 -5.39 4.25
N ARG A 60 27.97 -5.32 4.15
CA ARG A 60 27.22 -5.51 2.89
C ARG A 60 25.86 -4.82 2.92
N ASP A 61 25.36 -4.51 1.74
CA ASP A 61 23.97 -4.05 1.56
C ASP A 61 23.01 -5.21 1.84
N VAL A 62 21.87 -4.91 2.49
CA VAL A 62 20.83 -5.89 2.81
C VAL A 62 19.43 -5.31 2.59
N GLN A 63 18.47 -6.19 2.33
CA GLN A 63 17.04 -5.85 2.39
C GLN A 63 16.41 -6.67 3.52
N ILE A 64 15.91 -5.98 4.54
CA ILE A 64 15.25 -6.60 5.68
C ILE A 64 13.86 -7.09 5.26
N ASN A 65 13.49 -8.27 5.77
CA ASN A 65 12.18 -8.85 5.56
C ASN A 65 11.08 -7.97 6.18
N GLU A 66 10.06 -7.61 5.39
CA GLU A 66 8.98 -6.72 5.83
C GLU A 66 8.18 -7.30 7.01
N MET A 67 8.13 -8.63 7.18
CA MET A 67 7.50 -9.25 8.35
C MET A 67 8.19 -8.88 9.67
N ILE A 68 9.49 -8.57 9.63
CA ILE A 68 10.28 -8.17 10.81
C ILE A 68 10.03 -6.70 11.18
N LYS A 69 9.45 -5.93 10.25
CA LYS A 69 9.07 -4.53 10.46
C LYS A 69 7.61 -4.39 10.91
N SER A 70 6.88 -5.49 11.06
CA SER A 70 5.44 -5.51 11.31
C SER A 70 5.11 -6.28 12.58
N TYR A 71 4.48 -5.59 13.54
CA TYR A 71 4.07 -6.19 14.82
C TYR A 71 3.11 -7.37 14.65
N SER A 72 2.27 -7.38 13.60
CA SER A 72 1.26 -8.43 13.38
C SER A 72 1.78 -9.67 12.65
N ASP A 73 2.96 -9.58 12.04
CA ASP A 73 3.48 -10.64 11.16
C ASP A 73 4.54 -11.53 11.83
N ILE A 74 4.94 -11.18 13.05
CA ILE A 74 5.89 -11.94 13.88
C ILE A 74 5.33 -12.13 15.30
N SER A 75 5.58 -13.28 15.90
CA SER A 75 5.07 -13.66 17.21
C SER A 75 6.15 -14.31 18.09
N GLU A 76 5.90 -14.36 19.39
CA GLU A 76 6.74 -15.13 20.31
C GLU A 76 6.86 -16.59 19.85
N ASN A 77 8.06 -17.16 20.02
CA ASN A 77 8.47 -18.49 19.56
C ASN A 77 8.69 -18.67 18.05
N ASP A 78 8.43 -17.65 17.21
CA ASP A 78 8.84 -17.72 15.81
C ASP A 78 10.36 -17.87 15.68
N ILE A 79 10.79 -18.54 14.61
CA ILE A 79 12.20 -18.73 14.27
C ILE A 79 12.60 -17.74 13.18
N ILE A 80 13.64 -16.96 13.47
CA ILE A 80 14.28 -16.05 12.52
C ILE A 80 15.59 -16.69 12.04
N VAL A 81 15.73 -16.88 10.72
CA VAL A 81 17.00 -17.28 10.11
C VAL A 81 17.85 -16.04 9.90
N LEU A 82 18.99 -15.97 10.58
CA LEU A 82 19.97 -14.90 10.50
C LEU A 82 20.98 -15.23 9.39
N ASN A 83 20.59 -14.98 8.14
CA ASN A 83 21.44 -15.15 6.96
C ASN A 83 22.41 -13.96 6.77
N LEU A 84 23.31 -13.75 7.74
CA LEU A 84 24.17 -12.56 7.83
C LEU A 84 25.26 -12.55 6.73
N PHE A 85 26.13 -13.57 6.71
CA PHE A 85 27.15 -13.77 5.67
C PHE A 85 27.15 -15.23 5.21
N SER A 86 27.82 -15.53 4.10
CA SER A 86 27.92 -16.90 3.57
C SER A 86 28.50 -17.91 4.57
N ASP A 87 29.33 -17.42 5.51
CA ASP A 87 29.99 -18.15 6.60
C ASP A 87 29.37 -17.87 7.98
N ALA A 88 28.36 -17.00 8.06
CA ALA A 88 27.70 -16.59 9.31
C ALA A 88 26.18 -16.70 9.15
N VAL A 89 25.67 -17.93 9.26
CA VAL A 89 24.24 -18.25 9.22
C VAL A 89 23.84 -18.84 10.57
N TYR A 90 22.88 -18.20 11.24
CA TYR A 90 22.38 -18.63 12.53
C TYR A 90 20.84 -18.69 12.53
N THR A 91 20.26 -19.20 13.61
CA THR A 91 18.81 -19.17 13.84
C THR A 91 18.55 -18.58 15.22
N ALA A 92 17.59 -17.68 15.32
CA ALA A 92 17.18 -17.08 16.58
C ALA A 92 15.70 -17.34 16.85
N LYS A 93 15.37 -17.66 18.10
CA LYS A 93 13.98 -17.85 18.55
C LYS A 93 13.49 -16.58 19.23
N VAL A 94 12.42 -16.01 18.69
CA VAL A 94 11.76 -14.81 19.23
C VAL A 94 11.31 -15.08 20.67
N GLN A 95 11.84 -14.27 21.58
CA GLN A 95 11.43 -14.26 22.99
C GLN A 95 10.27 -13.31 23.22
N LYS A 96 10.32 -12.15 22.56
CA LYS A 96 9.35 -11.08 22.75
C LYS A 96 9.22 -10.22 21.49
N VAL A 97 7.98 -9.84 21.18
CA VAL A 97 7.64 -8.81 20.20
C VAL A 97 6.83 -7.76 20.93
N GLU A 98 7.28 -6.51 20.89
CA GLU A 98 6.64 -5.43 21.62
C GLU A 98 6.68 -4.10 20.86
N GLU A 99 5.64 -3.30 21.04
CA GLU A 99 5.62 -1.89 20.66
C GLU A 99 6.01 -1.07 21.89
N ILE A 100 7.30 -0.72 22.01
CA ILE A 100 7.83 0.03 23.17
C ILE A 100 7.35 1.48 23.16
N MET A 101 7.12 2.04 21.97
CA MET A 101 6.52 3.35 21.76
C MET A 101 5.72 3.34 20.44
N GLU A 102 4.83 4.31 20.27
CA GLU A 102 3.95 4.36 19.09
C GLU A 102 4.72 4.28 17.76
N GLY A 103 4.32 3.35 16.91
CA GLY A 103 4.92 3.16 15.58
C GLY A 103 6.28 2.45 15.59
N ASN A 104 6.72 1.93 16.74
CA ASN A 104 7.91 1.10 16.87
C ASN A 104 7.55 -0.40 16.93
N VAL A 105 8.33 -1.23 16.25
CA VAL A 105 8.32 -2.69 16.43
C VAL A 105 9.67 -3.10 16.98
N THR A 106 9.67 -3.68 18.18
CA THR A 106 10.87 -4.22 18.82
C THR A 106 10.77 -5.72 19.01
N ILE A 107 11.82 -6.44 18.59
CA ILE A 107 11.93 -7.89 18.69
C ILE A 107 13.16 -8.22 19.50
N THR A 108 13.01 -9.06 20.53
CA THR A 108 14.13 -9.67 21.25
C THR A 108 14.13 -11.17 20.99
N ALA A 109 15.27 -11.73 20.62
CA ALA A 109 15.40 -13.16 20.30
C ALA A 109 16.73 -13.74 20.79
N ASN A 110 16.74 -15.03 21.12
CA ASN A 110 17.95 -15.76 21.53
C ASN A 110 18.43 -16.65 20.39
N LEU A 111 19.73 -16.66 20.12
CA LEU A 111 20.30 -17.52 19.08
C LEU A 111 20.34 -18.97 19.56
N LEU A 112 19.81 -19.90 18.77
CA LEU A 112 19.68 -21.31 19.19
C LEU A 112 21.02 -22.06 19.24
N SER A 113 22.04 -21.57 18.54
CA SER A 113 23.37 -22.20 18.48
C SER A 113 24.30 -21.80 19.63
N PHE A 114 23.86 -20.90 20.50
CA PHE A 114 24.67 -20.27 21.54
C PHE A 114 23.83 -20.09 22.82
N ASP A 115 24.36 -20.45 23.97
CA ASP A 115 23.60 -20.40 25.23
C ASP A 115 23.35 -18.96 25.71
N TYR A 116 24.17 -18.01 25.27
CA TYR A 116 24.19 -16.64 25.80
C TYR A 116 24.04 -15.55 24.75
N ALA A 117 23.98 -15.91 23.46
CA ALA A 117 23.85 -14.94 22.38
C ALA A 117 22.40 -14.50 22.17
N PHE A 118 22.21 -13.21 21.98
CA PHE A 118 20.90 -12.60 21.79
C PHE A 118 20.93 -11.56 20.69
N MET A 119 19.74 -11.17 20.26
CA MET A 119 19.53 -10.07 19.32
C MET A 119 18.37 -9.18 19.72
N VAL A 120 18.51 -7.90 19.40
CA VAL A 120 17.44 -6.90 19.48
C VAL A 120 17.30 -6.25 18.11
N ILE A 121 16.07 -6.18 17.62
CA ILE A 121 15.69 -5.42 16.41
C ILE A 121 14.72 -4.35 16.83
N ALA A 122 14.95 -3.09 16.45
CA ALA A 122 14.00 -2.00 16.58
C ALA A 122 13.75 -1.38 15.21
N THR A 123 12.48 -1.26 14.82
CA THR A 123 12.07 -0.62 13.56
C THR A 123 11.03 0.47 13.81
N THR A 124 11.25 1.64 13.23
CA THR A 124 10.34 2.79 13.29
C THR A 124 10.44 3.56 11.97
N GLU A 125 9.30 3.90 11.35
CA GLU A 125 9.23 4.70 10.11
C GLU A 125 10.14 4.19 8.97
N GLY A 126 10.27 2.86 8.83
CA GLY A 126 11.11 2.22 7.81
C GLY A 126 12.61 2.18 8.13
N ARG A 127 13.07 2.85 9.20
CA ARG A 127 14.43 2.74 9.74
C ARG A 127 14.52 1.53 10.65
N THR A 128 15.64 0.79 10.58
CA THR A 128 15.87 -0.39 11.42
C THR A 128 17.25 -0.31 12.05
N LEU A 129 17.30 -0.60 13.34
CA LEU A 129 18.52 -0.84 14.11
C LEU A 129 18.47 -2.28 14.63
N THR A 130 19.50 -3.06 14.36
CA THR A 130 19.66 -4.42 14.89
C THR A 130 20.97 -4.54 15.62
N ASN A 131 20.97 -5.16 16.79
CA ASN A 131 22.16 -5.52 17.54
C ASN A 131 22.13 -7.03 17.80
N ILE A 132 23.14 -7.76 17.33
CA ILE A 132 23.30 -9.21 17.52
C ILE A 132 24.64 -9.43 18.20
N PHE A 133 24.61 -9.90 19.44
CA PHE A 133 25.81 -10.09 20.24
C PHE A 133 26.04 -11.57 20.54
N ILE A 134 27.23 -12.07 20.18
CA ILE A 134 27.64 -13.47 20.39
C ILE A 134 28.89 -13.49 21.30
N PRO A 135 28.71 -13.42 22.63
CA PRO A 135 29.82 -13.28 23.57
C PRO A 135 30.75 -14.51 23.65
N GLU A 136 30.30 -15.69 23.24
CA GLU A 136 31.08 -16.93 23.26
C GLU A 136 32.25 -16.90 22.28
N ILE A 137 32.10 -16.16 21.18
CA ILE A 137 33.10 -16.00 20.12
C ILE A 137 33.54 -14.53 19.92
N ASP A 138 33.07 -13.61 20.77
CA ASP A 138 33.45 -12.19 20.81
C ASP A 138 33.17 -11.42 19.50
N ILE A 139 32.00 -11.68 18.90
CA ILE A 139 31.55 -11.04 17.66
C ILE A 139 30.26 -10.25 17.90
N ASN A 140 30.17 -9.08 17.25
CA ASN A 140 28.97 -8.26 17.23
C ASN A 140 28.56 -7.97 15.79
N TYR A 141 27.28 -8.16 15.47
CA TYR A 141 26.71 -7.73 14.20
C TYR A 141 25.71 -6.60 14.43
N GLN A 142 25.68 -5.67 13.49
CA GLN A 142 24.72 -4.58 13.48
C GLN A 142 24.04 -4.48 12.12
N ILE A 143 22.74 -4.22 12.10
CA ILE A 143 22.06 -3.73 10.90
C ILE A 143 21.63 -2.30 11.16
N ILE A 144 21.91 -1.41 10.21
CA ILE A 144 21.62 0.01 10.31
C ILE A 144 21.10 0.55 8.99
N SER A 145 20.11 1.42 9.04
CA SER A 145 19.57 2.12 7.87
C SER A 145 20.26 3.46 7.63
N ASP A 146 20.54 3.78 6.35
CA ASP A 146 20.94 5.11 5.91
C ASP A 146 19.87 6.15 6.28
N PRO A 147 20.24 7.31 6.86
CA PRO A 147 19.28 8.31 7.31
C PRO A 147 18.50 8.97 6.18
N ILE A 148 19.02 8.98 4.95
CA ILE A 148 18.44 9.66 3.78
C ILE A 148 17.79 8.64 2.85
N THR A 149 18.52 7.59 2.48
CA THR A 149 18.05 6.63 1.47
C THR A 149 17.21 5.49 2.05
N LEU A 150 17.21 5.32 3.39
CA LEU A 150 16.61 4.19 4.11
C LEU A 150 17.17 2.81 3.72
N GLN A 151 18.27 2.78 2.97
CA GLN A 151 18.97 1.55 2.61
C GLN A 151 19.61 0.92 3.85
N HIS A 152 19.43 -0.39 4.05
CA HIS A 152 20.03 -1.11 5.17
C HIS A 152 21.41 -1.68 4.83
N TYR A 153 22.30 -1.63 5.82
CA TYR A 153 23.63 -2.22 5.78
C TYR A 153 23.80 -3.17 6.96
N LEU A 154 24.31 -4.36 6.69
CA LEU A 154 24.78 -5.29 7.69
C LEU A 154 26.28 -5.08 7.92
N LEU A 155 26.66 -4.93 9.18
CA LEU A 155 28.01 -4.69 9.65
C LEU A 155 28.44 -5.84 10.57
N GLU A 156 29.62 -6.39 10.34
CA GLU A 156 30.35 -7.12 11.37
C GLU A 156 31.29 -6.13 12.06
N ILE A 157 31.18 -6.03 13.38
CA ILE A 157 31.89 -5.05 14.19
C ILE A 157 32.79 -5.81 15.16
N ASN A 158 34.06 -5.42 15.21
CA ASN A 158 34.97 -5.86 16.24
C ASN A 158 34.78 -4.97 17.49
N PRO A 159 34.18 -5.48 18.57
CA PRO A 159 33.85 -4.67 19.75
C PRO A 159 35.10 -4.10 20.44
N LYS A 160 36.28 -4.71 20.26
CA LYS A 160 37.55 -4.23 20.83
C LYS A 160 38.11 -2.97 20.15
N LEU A 161 37.61 -2.63 18.96
CA LEU A 161 37.99 -1.43 18.22
C LEU A 161 37.03 -0.26 18.48
N LEU A 162 35.93 -0.49 19.21
CA LEU A 162 35.07 0.58 19.65
C LEU A 162 35.77 1.39 20.77
N PRO A 163 35.55 2.71 20.84
CA PRO A 163 36.07 3.51 21.94
C PRO A 163 35.64 2.94 23.29
N GLU A 164 36.56 2.89 24.26
CA GLU A 164 36.20 2.56 25.62
C GLU A 164 35.33 3.70 26.19
N LEU A 165 34.13 3.34 26.63
CA LEU A 165 33.18 4.29 27.19
C LEU A 165 33.56 4.51 28.66
N VAL A 166 33.83 5.77 29.02
CA VAL A 166 34.21 6.16 30.39
C VAL A 166 32.94 6.55 31.12
N GLU A 167 32.50 5.72 32.07
CA GLU A 167 31.40 6.08 32.99
C GLU A 167 31.92 7.12 34.00
N ASN A 168 31.12 8.14 34.29
CA ASN A 168 31.46 9.20 35.24
C ASN A 168 31.05 8.79 36.66
N PRO A 169 31.64 9.41 37.70
CA PRO A 169 31.32 9.05 39.08
C PRO A 169 29.85 9.26 39.37
N SER A 170 29.18 8.21 39.82
CA SER A 170 27.84 8.33 40.37
C SER A 170 27.87 9.35 41.50
N LEU A 171 26.89 10.23 41.51
CA LEU A 171 26.77 11.25 42.54
C LEU A 171 26.01 10.67 43.73
N ILE A 172 26.44 11.03 44.94
CA ILE A 172 25.75 10.64 46.17
C ILE A 172 24.76 11.76 46.51
N PRO A 173 23.47 11.44 46.74
CA PRO A 173 22.48 12.41 47.19
C PRO A 173 22.96 13.21 48.41
N GLY A 174 22.57 14.48 48.48
CA GLY A 174 22.80 15.34 49.65
C GLY A 174 21.88 15.00 50.82
N GLU A 175 21.92 15.81 51.89
CA GLU A 175 20.92 15.70 52.95
C GLU A 175 19.53 16.04 52.40
N LEU A 176 18.56 15.16 52.66
CA LEU A 176 17.17 15.35 52.25
C LEU A 176 16.50 16.44 53.08
N SER A 177 15.68 17.25 52.42
CA SER A 177 14.76 18.18 53.06
C SER A 177 13.64 17.43 53.82
N GLN A 178 12.94 18.14 54.71
CA GLN A 178 11.84 17.55 55.47
C GLN A 178 10.71 17.03 54.58
N GLU A 179 10.41 17.72 53.48
CA GLU A 179 9.38 17.30 52.51
C GLU A 179 9.74 15.97 51.84
N GLU A 180 11.02 15.78 51.49
CA GLU A 180 11.51 14.55 50.87
C GLU A 180 11.51 13.37 51.86
N LEU A 181 11.81 13.64 53.13
CA LEU A 181 11.69 12.62 54.19
C LEU A 181 10.23 12.21 54.41
N GLU A 182 9.29 13.16 54.33
CA GLU A 182 7.86 12.86 54.39
C GLU A 182 7.39 12.01 53.19
N GLU A 183 7.85 12.32 51.96
CA GLU A 183 7.58 11.52 50.75
C GLU A 183 8.10 10.08 50.92
N GLN A 184 9.31 9.90 51.44
CA GLN A 184 9.87 8.57 51.75
C GLN A 184 9.03 7.79 52.76
N GLU A 185 8.55 8.44 53.83
CA GLU A 185 7.73 7.77 54.85
C GLU A 185 6.35 7.37 54.31
N VAL A 186 5.81 8.11 53.34
CA VAL A 186 4.58 7.70 52.62
C VAL A 186 4.87 6.45 51.76
N LEU A 187 5.94 6.46 50.97
CA LEU A 187 6.33 5.33 50.13
C LEU A 187 6.52 4.04 50.93
N LYS A 188 7.24 4.12 52.06
CA LYS A 188 7.45 2.95 52.95
C LYS A 188 6.12 2.34 53.41
N LYS A 189 5.15 3.18 53.80
CA LYS A 189 3.81 2.72 54.23
C LYS A 189 3.03 2.08 53.09
N GLU A 190 3.11 2.63 51.88
CA GLU A 190 2.44 2.06 50.70
C GLU A 190 2.99 0.67 50.37
N ILE A 191 4.31 0.51 50.40
CA ILE A 191 4.97 -0.77 50.12
C ILE A 191 4.63 -1.81 51.19
N ASP A 192 4.70 -1.43 52.47
CA ASP A 192 4.30 -2.31 53.58
C ASP A 192 2.86 -2.82 53.42
N TYR A 193 1.95 -1.98 52.89
CA TYR A 193 0.57 -2.38 52.62
C TYR A 193 0.44 -3.40 51.48
N THR A 194 1.29 -3.30 50.44
CA THR A 194 1.26 -4.26 49.32
C THR A 194 1.77 -5.66 49.69
N MET A 195 2.49 -5.80 50.80
CA MET A 195 3.18 -7.02 51.23
C MET A 195 4.13 -7.62 50.16
N ALA A 196 4.58 -6.82 49.19
CA ALA A 196 5.42 -7.30 48.10
C ALA A 196 6.86 -7.55 48.57
N GLY A 197 7.33 -8.78 48.38
CA GLY A 197 8.67 -9.21 48.77
C GLY A 197 9.67 -9.22 47.60
N PRO A 198 10.97 -9.45 47.89
CA PRO A 198 12.02 -9.45 46.86
C PRO A 198 11.82 -10.45 45.71
N ASN A 199 11.00 -11.48 45.92
CA ASN A 199 10.70 -12.54 44.96
C ASN A 199 9.41 -12.27 44.14
N ASP A 200 8.69 -11.19 44.40
CA ASP A 200 7.51 -10.81 43.62
C ASP A 200 7.91 -9.91 42.45
N PRO A 201 7.32 -10.04 41.25
CA PRO A 201 7.68 -9.21 40.12
C PRO A 201 7.29 -7.73 40.32
N ALA A 202 8.05 -6.82 39.74
CA ALA A 202 7.75 -5.38 39.71
C ALA A 202 7.93 -4.81 38.30
N THR A 203 7.23 -3.71 38.01
CA THR A 203 7.44 -2.90 36.82
C THR A 203 7.86 -1.51 37.25
N VAL A 204 8.97 -1.00 36.73
CA VAL A 204 9.42 0.39 36.91
C VAL A 204 9.09 1.16 35.63
N ASP A 205 8.34 2.24 35.80
CA ASP A 205 7.95 3.13 34.72
C ASP A 205 9.08 4.13 34.43
N VAL A 206 9.50 4.20 33.17
CA VAL A 206 10.67 4.98 32.74
C VAL A 206 10.21 6.05 31.75
N MET A 207 10.72 7.27 31.93
CA MET A 207 10.66 8.31 30.91
C MET A 207 12.07 8.59 30.38
N ILE A 208 12.22 8.59 29.05
CA ILE A 208 13.48 8.95 28.40
C ILE A 208 13.32 10.31 27.73
N VAL A 209 14.08 11.29 28.19
CA VAL A 209 14.18 12.61 27.55
C VAL A 209 15.48 12.69 26.75
N TYR A 210 15.51 13.46 25.68
CA TYR A 210 16.71 13.56 24.84
C TYR A 210 16.93 14.97 24.31
N THR A 211 18.19 15.36 24.15
CA THR A 211 18.56 16.68 23.61
C THR A 211 18.46 16.72 22.08
N PRO A 212 18.47 17.91 21.45
CA PRO A 212 18.54 18.02 20.00
C PRO A 212 19.84 17.41 19.43
N ALA A 213 20.95 17.46 20.17
CA ALA A 213 22.22 16.86 19.76
C ALA A 213 22.14 15.32 19.80
N ALA A 214 21.54 14.74 20.85
CA ALA A 214 21.28 13.31 20.92
C ALA A 214 20.31 12.84 19.81
N ARG A 215 19.26 13.60 19.50
CA ARG A 215 18.39 13.32 18.34
C ARG A 215 19.20 13.28 17.05
N ASN A 216 20.03 14.30 16.81
CA ASN A 216 20.81 14.39 15.57
C ASN A 216 21.78 13.21 15.45
N TRP A 217 22.48 12.86 16.54
CA TRP A 217 23.34 11.69 16.59
C TRP A 217 22.56 10.40 16.32
N GLY A 218 21.43 10.22 17.02
CA GLY A 218 20.61 9.02 16.89
C GLY A 218 20.02 8.89 15.49
N ASN A 219 19.61 9.99 14.87
CA ASN A 219 19.09 9.99 13.51
C ASN A 219 20.13 9.65 12.46
N SER A 220 21.41 9.89 12.72
CA SER A 220 22.52 9.40 11.89
C SER A 220 22.87 7.93 12.19
N ASN A 221 22.51 7.42 13.37
CA ASN A 221 22.91 6.10 13.84
C ASN A 221 21.71 5.14 14.06
N GLY A 222 20.75 5.11 13.13
CA GLY A 222 19.64 4.15 13.11
C GLY A 222 18.28 4.67 13.58
N GLY A 223 18.20 5.93 14.00
CA GLY A 223 17.00 6.63 14.47
C GLY A 223 16.92 6.73 15.99
N ILE A 224 16.63 7.94 16.52
CA ILE A 224 16.55 8.16 17.98
C ILE A 224 15.52 7.24 18.66
N PHE A 225 14.35 7.04 18.05
CA PHE A 225 13.32 6.16 18.57
C PHE A 225 13.77 4.69 18.60
N ASN A 226 14.46 4.22 17.57
CA ASN A 226 15.02 2.87 17.58
C ASN A 226 16.08 2.68 18.69
N ILE A 227 16.87 3.71 18.99
CA ILE A 227 17.86 3.68 20.08
C ILE A 227 17.17 3.67 21.45
N ILE A 228 16.14 4.48 21.65
CA ILE A 228 15.31 4.49 22.86
C ILE A 228 14.67 3.11 23.08
N ALA A 229 14.05 2.53 22.05
CA ALA A 229 13.48 1.18 22.12
C ALA A 229 14.54 0.12 22.45
N THR A 230 15.70 0.19 21.77
CA THR A 230 16.82 -0.70 22.02
C THR A 230 17.32 -0.59 23.47
N SER A 231 17.34 0.61 24.06
CA SER A 231 17.78 0.81 25.45
C SER A 231 16.88 0.06 26.45
N ILE A 232 15.56 0.11 26.25
CA ILE A 232 14.58 -0.57 27.11
C ILE A 232 14.66 -2.09 26.90
N ALA A 233 14.76 -2.56 25.65
CA ALA A 233 14.88 -3.98 25.35
C ALA A 233 16.18 -4.60 25.91
N LEU A 234 17.32 -3.90 25.76
CA LEU A 234 18.59 -4.32 26.36
C LEU A 234 18.52 -4.31 27.88
N GLY A 235 17.93 -3.29 28.49
CA GLY A 235 17.72 -3.22 29.93
C GLY A 235 16.90 -4.40 30.46
N ASN A 236 15.76 -4.68 29.82
CA ASN A 236 14.92 -5.83 30.14
C ASN A 236 15.62 -7.18 29.94
N THR A 237 16.46 -7.29 28.90
CA THR A 237 17.30 -8.48 28.68
C THR A 237 18.27 -8.67 29.85
N VAL A 238 18.99 -7.62 30.27
CA VAL A 238 19.92 -7.69 31.40
C VAL A 238 19.21 -8.07 32.70
N LEU A 239 18.06 -7.45 32.98
CA LEU A 239 17.26 -7.71 34.18
C LEU A 239 16.76 -9.16 34.22
N SER A 240 16.22 -9.65 33.11
CA SER A 240 15.73 -11.02 32.95
C SER A 240 16.86 -12.05 33.13
N ASN A 241 17.98 -11.87 32.40
CA ASN A 241 19.17 -12.71 32.49
C ASN A 241 19.73 -12.81 33.92
N SER A 242 19.53 -11.76 34.72
CA SER A 242 20.04 -11.67 36.09
C SER A 242 19.02 -12.11 37.15
N ASN A 243 17.83 -12.57 36.75
CA ASN A 243 16.72 -12.96 37.63
C ASN A 243 16.39 -11.88 38.68
N THR A 244 16.27 -10.62 38.24
CA THR A 244 15.87 -9.50 39.13
C THR A 244 14.37 -9.43 39.36
N LEU A 245 13.58 -10.08 38.49
CA LEU A 245 12.12 -10.03 38.47
C LEU A 245 11.60 -8.58 38.34
N LEU A 246 12.37 -7.72 37.67
CA LEU A 246 12.00 -6.35 37.36
C LEU A 246 11.85 -6.22 35.84
N THR A 247 10.79 -5.53 35.42
CA THR A 247 10.59 -5.10 34.02
C THR A 247 10.58 -3.57 33.95
N LEU A 248 11.27 -3.00 32.96
CA LEU A 248 11.17 -1.59 32.61
C LEU A 248 10.05 -1.40 31.57
N ARG A 249 9.23 -0.37 31.78
CA ARG A 249 8.20 0.08 30.82
C ARG A 249 8.42 1.54 30.46
N LEU A 250 8.59 1.84 29.19
CA LEU A 250 8.65 3.22 28.72
C LEU A 250 7.24 3.82 28.79
N VAL A 251 7.03 4.85 29.61
CA VAL A 251 5.74 5.54 29.72
C VAL A 251 5.69 6.83 28.90
N HIS A 252 6.84 7.43 28.63
CA HIS A 252 6.95 8.60 27.78
C HIS A 252 8.36 8.77 27.22
N ASN A 253 8.45 9.42 26.06
CA ASN A 253 9.72 9.96 25.57
C ASN A 253 9.48 11.31 24.90
N VAL A 254 10.43 12.24 25.04
CA VAL A 254 10.30 13.59 24.46
C VAL A 254 11.65 14.28 24.29
N GLU A 255 11.74 15.10 23.24
CA GLU A 255 12.86 16.02 23.08
C GLU A 255 12.76 17.20 24.04
N VAL A 256 13.82 17.46 24.80
CA VAL A 256 13.94 18.65 25.65
C VAL A 256 14.85 19.67 24.96
N GLN A 257 14.44 20.94 24.92
CA GLN A 257 15.23 22.01 24.31
C GLN A 257 16.37 22.43 25.24
N TYR A 258 17.37 21.55 25.34
CA TYR A 258 18.51 21.68 26.24
C TYR A 258 19.83 21.57 25.48
N THR A 259 20.79 22.43 25.82
CA THR A 259 22.16 22.40 25.31
C THR A 259 23.06 21.76 26.36
N GLU A 260 23.67 20.64 25.99
CA GLU A 260 24.57 19.83 26.81
C GLU A 260 25.81 20.63 27.25
N VAL A 261 26.30 20.36 28.46
CA VAL A 261 27.52 20.95 29.01
C VAL A 261 28.53 19.87 29.37
N ASP A 262 28.21 19.06 30.36
CA ASP A 262 28.95 17.90 30.82
C ASP A 262 28.02 17.01 31.65
N GLY A 263 28.36 15.74 31.85
CA GLY A 263 27.49 14.79 32.53
C GLY A 263 27.05 15.24 33.93
N SER A 264 27.96 15.82 34.73
CA SER A 264 27.64 16.23 36.10
C SER A 264 26.72 17.45 36.12
N THR A 265 27.01 18.46 35.30
CA THR A 265 26.17 19.65 35.18
C THR A 265 24.78 19.30 34.64
N ASP A 266 24.73 18.47 33.60
CA ASP A 266 23.49 18.07 32.93
C ASP A 266 22.59 17.23 33.87
N LEU A 267 23.18 16.33 34.66
CA LEU A 267 22.45 15.55 35.66
C LEU A 267 21.87 16.43 36.76
N ASN A 268 22.64 17.39 37.29
CA ASN A 268 22.14 18.32 38.30
C ASN A 268 20.98 19.18 37.77
N ARG A 269 21.06 19.67 36.54
CA ARG A 269 20.00 20.43 35.89
C ARG A 269 18.75 19.60 35.60
N LEU A 270 18.91 18.34 35.22
CA LEU A 270 17.78 17.42 35.06
C LEU A 270 17.06 17.13 36.39
N THR A 271 17.79 17.20 37.50
CA THR A 271 17.29 16.86 38.85
C THR A 271 16.60 18.05 39.52
N SER A 272 17.04 19.27 39.24
CA SER A 272 16.50 20.50 39.83
C SER A 272 15.14 20.85 39.23
N THR A 273 14.17 21.21 40.06
CA THR A 273 12.78 21.45 39.63
C THR A 273 12.49 22.88 39.17
N ASN A 274 13.40 23.83 39.38
CA ASN A 274 13.16 25.25 39.15
C ASN A 274 14.47 26.06 38.93
N ASP A 275 15.42 25.49 38.19
CA ASP A 275 16.69 26.18 37.86
C ASP A 275 16.67 26.85 36.46
N GLY A 276 15.54 26.75 35.75
CA GLY A 276 15.35 27.29 34.42
C GLY A 276 15.77 26.33 33.31
N TYR A 277 16.22 25.12 33.63
CA TYR A 277 16.62 24.09 32.67
C TYR A 277 15.76 22.85 32.84
N MET A 278 15.09 22.43 31.76
CA MET A 278 14.32 21.17 31.74
C MET A 278 13.24 21.04 32.85
N ASP A 279 12.86 22.11 33.53
CA ASP A 279 11.87 22.08 34.64
C ASP A 279 10.55 21.39 34.22
N ASN A 280 10.17 21.48 32.94
CA ASN A 280 9.00 20.82 32.37
C ASN A 280 9.05 19.28 32.47
N VAL A 281 10.24 18.69 32.57
CA VAL A 281 10.46 17.24 32.73
C VAL A 281 9.78 16.73 34.01
N HIS A 282 9.79 17.49 35.11
CA HIS A 282 9.12 17.07 36.35
C HIS A 282 7.60 17.02 36.20
N THR A 283 7.01 17.96 35.45
CA THR A 283 5.59 17.95 35.12
C THR A 283 5.23 16.73 34.27
N LEU A 284 6.04 16.41 33.26
CA LEU A 284 5.85 15.24 32.42
C LEU A 284 6.03 13.93 33.20
N ARG A 285 7.06 13.86 34.06
CA ARG A 285 7.31 12.73 34.97
C ARG A 285 6.07 12.40 35.80
N ASN A 286 5.44 13.43 36.39
CA ASN A 286 4.21 13.26 37.15
C ASN A 286 3.00 12.91 36.25
N THR A 287 2.90 13.51 35.06
CA THR A 287 1.78 13.29 34.12
C THR A 287 1.73 11.85 33.61
N TYR A 288 2.89 11.28 33.28
CA TYR A 288 2.99 9.93 32.72
C TYR A 288 3.35 8.87 33.77
N GLY A 289 3.53 9.27 35.02
CA GLY A 289 3.82 8.37 36.15
C GLY A 289 5.18 7.69 36.05
N ALA A 290 6.24 8.42 35.65
CA ALA A 290 7.58 7.84 35.51
C ALA A 290 8.34 7.79 36.85
N ASP A 291 8.73 6.59 37.25
CA ASP A 291 9.55 6.31 38.43
C ASP A 291 10.99 6.76 38.23
N LEU A 292 11.59 6.41 37.08
CA LEU A 292 12.94 6.81 36.69
C LEU A 292 12.91 7.71 35.47
N VAL A 293 13.81 8.70 35.44
CA VAL A 293 14.00 9.57 34.26
C VAL A 293 15.44 9.51 33.81
N GLN A 294 15.65 9.29 32.51
CA GLN A 294 16.98 9.27 31.92
C GLN A 294 17.07 10.29 30.77
N LEU A 295 18.11 11.12 30.79
CA LEU A 295 18.44 12.06 29.72
C LEU A 295 19.47 11.45 28.76
N PHE A 296 19.15 11.42 27.47
CA PHE A 296 20.10 11.09 26.43
C PHE A 296 20.82 12.35 25.93
N THR A 297 22.15 12.30 26.00
CA THR A 297 23.09 13.33 25.53
C THR A 297 24.11 12.73 24.56
N THR A 298 25.11 13.49 24.13
CA THR A 298 26.23 13.01 23.27
C THR A 298 27.50 12.65 24.04
N MET A 299 27.43 12.54 25.38
CA MET A 299 28.58 12.13 26.20
C MET A 299 29.07 10.70 25.89
N GLY A 300 30.30 10.36 26.25
CA GLY A 300 30.92 9.05 25.93
C GLY A 300 30.60 7.89 26.89
N GLY A 301 29.65 8.04 27.82
CA GLY A 301 29.32 7.07 28.87
C GLY A 301 28.05 7.51 29.59
N GLY A 302 27.96 7.33 30.89
CA GLY A 302 26.83 7.72 31.71
C GLY A 302 27.23 8.36 33.03
N ILE A 303 26.21 8.87 33.73
CA ILE A 303 26.26 9.30 35.12
C ILE A 303 24.86 9.20 35.72
N GLY A 304 24.76 8.73 36.95
CA GLY A 304 23.50 8.63 37.67
C GLY A 304 23.68 8.94 39.15
N TRP A 305 22.58 9.28 39.80
CA TRP A 305 22.55 9.33 41.26
C TRP A 305 22.52 7.92 41.86
N LEU A 306 23.35 7.69 42.87
CA LEU A 306 23.37 6.44 43.61
C LEU A 306 22.28 6.44 44.69
N LEU A 307 21.36 5.47 44.63
CA LEU A 307 20.45 5.23 45.74
C LEU A 307 21.24 4.71 46.96
N ASN A 308 21.24 5.49 48.03
CA ASN A 308 21.97 5.22 49.27
C ASN A 308 21.05 5.01 50.50
N ASP A 309 19.73 5.06 50.32
CA ASP A 309 18.73 4.79 51.35
C ASP A 309 17.76 3.68 50.91
N THR A 310 17.45 2.75 51.81
CA THR A 310 16.52 1.64 51.53
C THR A 310 15.06 2.07 51.40
N GLY A 311 14.71 3.26 51.90
CA GLY A 311 13.40 3.89 51.76
C GLY A 311 13.15 4.53 50.40
N GLY A 312 14.12 4.51 49.49
CA GLY A 312 14.00 5.14 48.18
C GLY A 312 14.38 6.62 48.21
N THR A 313 14.58 7.25 47.06
CA THR A 313 14.89 8.69 46.99
C THR A 313 14.35 9.27 45.67
N PRO A 314 13.02 9.51 45.55
CA PRO A 314 12.38 9.90 44.30
C PRO A 314 12.97 11.17 43.66
N THR A 315 13.42 12.14 44.47
CA THR A 315 14.06 13.38 44.00
C THR A 315 15.32 13.13 43.21
N TYR A 316 16.06 12.06 43.52
CA TYR A 316 17.34 11.74 42.88
C TYR A 316 17.22 10.58 41.88
N ALA A 317 16.01 10.23 41.43
CA ALA A 317 15.77 9.12 40.50
C ALA A 317 16.08 9.46 39.03
N PHE A 318 17.23 10.09 38.79
CA PHE A 318 17.65 10.65 37.51
C PHE A 318 19.03 10.12 37.08
N SER A 319 19.22 9.98 35.77
CA SER A 319 20.50 9.68 35.14
C SER A 319 20.67 10.36 33.78
N CYS A 320 21.92 10.49 33.33
CA CYS A 320 22.30 11.00 32.01
C CYS A 320 23.17 9.96 31.31
N VAL A 321 22.91 9.70 30.03
CA VAL A 321 23.62 8.70 29.23
C VAL A 321 23.89 9.22 27.83
N GLY A 322 25.09 8.93 27.34
CA GLY A 322 25.48 9.07 25.97
C GLY A 322 24.65 8.18 25.06
N VAL A 323 23.98 8.75 24.07
CA VAL A 323 23.15 8.01 23.12
C VAL A 323 23.96 6.93 22.35
N GLY A 324 25.27 7.14 22.15
CA GLY A 324 26.17 6.14 21.56
C GLY A 324 26.59 5.01 22.50
N ALA A 325 26.35 5.15 23.81
CA ALA A 325 26.70 4.19 24.84
C ALA A 325 25.59 3.15 25.13
N VAL A 326 24.40 3.32 24.54
CA VAL A 326 23.24 2.44 24.77
C VAL A 326 23.56 0.96 24.49
N ASN A 327 24.27 0.68 23.39
CA ASN A 327 24.66 -0.69 23.02
C ASN A 327 25.69 -1.32 23.96
N ALA A 328 26.34 -0.53 24.83
CA ALA A 328 27.27 -1.01 25.85
C ALA A 328 26.63 -1.17 27.23
N TYR A 329 25.29 -1.14 27.28
CA TYR A 329 24.45 -1.27 28.46
C TYR A 329 24.49 -0.07 29.43
N SER A 330 25.05 1.08 29.03
CA SER A 330 25.18 2.24 29.94
C SER A 330 23.82 2.78 30.42
N ALA A 331 22.77 2.73 29.57
CA ALA A 331 21.40 3.10 29.97
C ALA A 331 20.92 2.38 31.23
N ILE A 332 20.99 1.03 31.23
CA ILE A 332 20.60 0.20 32.37
C ILE A 332 21.65 0.22 33.50
N HIS A 333 22.92 0.48 33.19
CA HIS A 333 23.97 0.68 34.19
C HIS A 333 23.64 1.87 35.11
N GLU A 334 23.31 3.02 34.54
CA GLU A 334 22.99 4.21 35.32
C GLU A 334 21.67 4.08 36.08
N MET A 335 20.66 3.45 35.47
CA MET A 335 19.44 3.07 36.22
C MET A 335 19.77 2.09 37.34
N GLY A 336 20.78 1.23 37.18
CA GLY A 336 21.34 0.39 38.23
C GLY A 336 21.82 1.19 39.43
N HIS A 337 22.52 2.31 39.21
CA HIS A 337 22.89 3.24 40.28
C HIS A 337 21.67 3.86 40.95
N ASN A 338 20.66 4.28 40.18
CA ASN A 338 19.38 4.77 40.73
C ASN A 338 18.61 3.70 41.55
N MET A 339 18.97 2.42 41.41
CA MET A 339 18.41 1.29 42.17
C MET A 339 19.34 0.77 43.28
N GLY A 340 20.50 1.41 43.48
CA GLY A 340 21.43 1.14 44.59
C GLY A 340 22.58 0.18 44.27
N CYS A 341 22.71 -0.23 43.00
CA CYS A 341 23.85 -1.00 42.51
C CYS A 341 25.10 -0.12 42.44
N HIS A 342 26.28 -0.74 42.55
CA HIS A 342 27.54 -0.05 42.36
C HIS A 342 28.54 -0.93 41.60
N HIS A 343 29.66 -0.31 41.26
CA HIS A 343 30.76 -0.97 40.57
C HIS A 343 31.46 -2.04 41.42
N HIS A 344 32.43 -2.74 40.81
CA HIS A 344 33.21 -3.79 41.45
C HIS A 344 33.98 -3.26 42.68
N LYS A 345 34.09 -4.04 43.77
CA LYS A 345 34.82 -3.59 44.99
C LYS A 345 36.33 -3.41 44.80
N GLN A 346 36.91 -4.20 43.91
CA GLN A 346 38.37 -4.28 43.69
C GLN A 346 38.87 -3.40 42.54
N GLN A 347 38.00 -2.64 41.86
CA GLN A 347 38.46 -1.72 40.82
C GLN A 347 39.11 -0.49 41.48
N ASN A 348 40.13 0.09 40.85
CA ASN A 348 40.91 1.20 41.42
C ASN A 348 40.30 2.60 41.22
N TYR A 349 39.14 2.69 40.57
CA TYR A 349 38.42 3.93 40.28
C TYR A 349 36.94 3.70 40.55
N GLN A 350 36.33 4.45 41.48
CA GLN A 350 34.90 4.32 41.85
C GLN A 350 34.52 2.93 42.35
N ALA A 351 35.35 2.33 43.21
CA ALA A 351 35.03 1.05 43.82
C ALA A 351 33.69 1.10 44.57
N GLY A 352 32.87 0.06 44.39
CA GLY A 352 31.73 -0.17 45.27
C GLY A 352 32.15 -0.65 46.67
N PRO A 353 31.19 -1.09 47.51
CA PRO A 353 29.79 -1.34 47.18
C PRO A 353 28.88 -0.11 47.28
N GLY A 354 27.65 -0.24 46.78
CA GLY A 354 26.56 0.74 46.92
C GLY A 354 25.71 0.49 48.17
N LEU A 355 24.38 0.47 47.99
CA LEU A 355 23.39 0.45 49.08
C LEU A 355 23.60 -0.65 50.15
N TYR A 356 23.99 -1.85 49.72
CA TYR A 356 24.29 -2.97 50.60
C TYR A 356 25.74 -3.39 50.48
N SER A 357 26.27 -4.10 51.47
CA SER A 357 27.65 -4.62 51.42
C SER A 357 27.94 -5.52 50.22
N TYR A 358 26.93 -6.08 49.56
CA TYR A 358 27.03 -6.88 48.33
C TYR A 358 26.62 -6.14 47.05
N SER A 359 26.20 -4.86 47.10
CA SER A 359 25.85 -4.03 45.93
C SER A 359 27.07 -3.68 45.09
N ALA A 360 27.68 -4.66 44.44
CA ALA A 360 28.86 -4.48 43.62
C ALA A 360 28.81 -5.35 42.37
N GLY A 361 29.42 -4.87 41.28
CA GLY A 361 29.65 -5.66 40.09
C GLY A 361 30.64 -6.79 40.31
N TRP A 362 30.76 -7.69 39.34
CA TRP A 362 31.64 -8.84 39.41
C TRP A 362 32.37 -9.11 38.09
N ARG A 363 33.57 -9.69 38.19
CA ARG A 363 34.38 -10.19 37.07
C ARG A 363 34.74 -11.66 37.31
N TRP A 364 34.69 -12.47 36.27
CA TRP A 364 34.96 -13.90 36.37
C TRP A 364 35.66 -14.44 35.14
N LYS A 365 36.25 -15.63 35.27
CA LYS A 365 36.87 -16.37 34.18
C LYS A 365 35.94 -17.50 33.73
N GLY A 366 35.57 -17.52 32.46
CA GLY A 366 34.73 -18.56 31.88
C GLY A 366 35.50 -19.87 31.62
N SER A 367 34.75 -20.94 31.33
CA SER A 367 35.26 -22.27 30.98
C SER A 367 36.11 -22.28 29.70
N ASN A 368 35.90 -21.31 28.81
CA ASN A 368 36.72 -21.06 27.62
C ASN A 368 38.00 -20.27 27.91
N ASN A 369 38.34 -20.05 29.18
CA ASN A 369 39.54 -19.33 29.63
C ASN A 369 39.53 -17.82 29.32
N GLN A 370 38.40 -17.25 28.86
CA GLN A 370 38.20 -15.81 28.67
C GLN A 370 37.69 -15.14 29.95
N TRP A 371 37.93 -13.83 30.07
CA TRP A 371 37.43 -13.03 31.19
C TRP A 371 36.14 -12.31 30.80
N TYR A 372 35.15 -12.37 31.68
CA TYR A 372 33.84 -11.74 31.52
C TYR A 372 33.55 -10.82 32.71
N SER A 373 32.64 -9.87 32.52
CA SER A 373 32.23 -8.96 33.58
C SER A 373 30.75 -8.59 33.49
N SER A 374 30.14 -8.40 34.65
CA SER A 374 28.78 -7.84 34.76
C SER A 374 28.75 -6.41 34.23
N ILE A 375 27.56 -5.88 33.91
CA ILE A 375 27.41 -4.52 33.37
C ILE A 375 27.90 -3.44 34.34
N MET A 376 27.89 -3.69 35.66
CA MET A 376 28.41 -2.78 36.70
C MET A 376 29.91 -2.99 36.96
N SER A 377 30.71 -3.34 35.96
CA SER A 377 32.15 -3.55 36.14
C SER A 377 32.92 -3.05 34.94
N TYR A 378 34.01 -2.34 35.22
CA TYR A 378 34.91 -1.87 34.18
C TYR A 378 35.65 -3.04 33.54
N THR A 379 35.94 -2.90 32.26
CA THR A 379 36.44 -3.99 31.42
C THR A 379 37.94 -3.92 31.22
N ALA A 380 38.57 -2.75 31.20
CA ALA A 380 40.01 -2.64 30.96
C ALA A 380 40.86 -3.15 32.13
N ALA A 381 41.97 -3.79 31.77
CA ALA A 381 43.01 -4.26 32.70
C ALA A 381 43.54 -3.15 33.64
N SER A 382 43.59 -1.91 33.17
CA SER A 382 44.06 -0.73 33.91
C SER A 382 43.28 -0.47 35.21
N TYR A 383 42.02 -0.91 35.28
CA TYR A 383 41.18 -0.72 36.46
C TYR A 383 41.38 -1.78 37.55
N PHE A 384 42.11 -2.85 37.26
CA PHE A 384 42.27 -4.01 38.16
C PHE A 384 43.75 -4.34 38.36
N PRO A 385 44.50 -3.53 39.13
CA PRO A 385 45.94 -3.72 39.31
C PRO A 385 46.31 -5.08 39.95
N GLY A 386 45.41 -5.68 40.73
CA GLY A 386 45.60 -7.03 41.30
C GLY A 386 45.33 -8.19 40.35
N ASN A 387 44.72 -7.93 39.18
CA ASN A 387 44.44 -8.91 38.12
C ASN A 387 44.27 -8.18 36.77
N PRO A 388 45.38 -7.72 36.16
CA PRO A 388 45.36 -6.79 35.03
C PRO A 388 45.08 -7.51 33.71
N VAL A 389 43.88 -8.07 33.58
CA VAL A 389 43.37 -8.68 32.34
C VAL A 389 42.11 -7.92 31.95
N SER A 390 41.89 -7.67 30.66
CA SER A 390 40.64 -7.07 30.18
C SER A 390 39.52 -8.12 30.11
N SER A 391 38.26 -7.72 30.31
CA SER A 391 37.09 -8.62 30.20
C SER A 391 36.08 -8.17 29.15
N THR A 392 35.29 -9.11 28.64
CA THR A 392 34.10 -8.82 27.82
C THR A 392 32.91 -8.55 28.73
N ARG A 393 32.29 -7.37 28.60
CA ARG A 393 31.04 -7.03 29.31
C ARG A 393 29.90 -7.83 28.71
N VAL A 394 29.11 -8.49 29.55
CA VAL A 394 27.96 -9.31 29.13
C VAL A 394 26.67 -8.78 29.76
N ALA A 395 25.52 -9.13 29.18
CA ALA A 395 24.19 -8.63 29.55
C ALA A 395 23.68 -9.20 30.89
N TYR A 396 24.44 -9.00 31.98
CA TYR A 396 24.16 -9.50 33.33
C TYR A 396 24.55 -8.46 34.38
N PHE A 397 23.68 -8.23 35.36
CA PHE A 397 24.09 -7.81 36.69
C PHE A 397 24.76 -8.98 37.42
N SER A 398 25.58 -8.68 38.41
CA SER A 398 26.22 -9.70 39.23
C SER A 398 25.16 -10.49 40.01
N ASN A 399 25.16 -11.82 39.87
CA ASN A 399 24.29 -12.73 40.60
C ASN A 399 25.01 -14.08 40.84
N PRO A 400 25.34 -14.46 42.09
CA PRO A 400 26.05 -15.70 42.38
C PRO A 400 25.27 -16.98 42.04
N SER A 401 23.95 -16.89 41.82
CA SER A 401 23.10 -18.04 41.48
C SER A 401 22.95 -18.25 39.97
N ILE A 402 23.44 -17.34 39.14
CA ILE A 402 23.40 -17.42 37.68
C ILE A 402 24.80 -17.74 37.18
N SER A 403 24.91 -18.69 36.24
CA SER A 403 26.18 -19.10 35.65
C SER A 403 26.29 -18.62 34.20
N PHE A 404 27.46 -18.11 33.84
CA PHE A 404 27.85 -17.74 32.48
C PHE A 404 29.16 -18.43 32.13
N MET A 405 29.19 -19.20 31.05
CA MET A 405 30.34 -20.02 30.64
C MET A 405 30.88 -20.87 31.81
N GLY A 406 29.97 -21.52 32.55
CA GLY A 406 30.30 -22.43 33.65
C GLY A 406 30.81 -21.77 34.95
N ALA A 407 30.83 -20.44 35.04
CA ALA A 407 31.24 -19.71 36.24
C ALA A 407 30.12 -18.76 36.72
N ALA A 408 30.01 -18.56 38.03
CA ALA A 408 29.00 -17.66 38.59
C ALA A 408 29.23 -16.21 38.14
N THR A 409 28.15 -15.51 37.77
CA THR A 409 28.23 -14.10 37.34
C THR A 409 28.37 -13.13 38.51
N GLY A 410 28.38 -13.63 39.76
CA GLY A 410 28.50 -12.84 40.98
C GLY A 410 29.16 -13.60 42.13
N HIS A 411 29.19 -12.96 43.30
CA HIS A 411 29.73 -13.49 44.55
C HIS A 411 28.81 -13.14 45.72
N THR A 412 28.44 -14.14 46.52
CA THR A 412 27.45 -14.05 47.61
C THR A 412 27.70 -12.91 48.61
N THR A 413 28.96 -12.62 48.93
CA THR A 413 29.34 -11.52 49.84
C THR A 413 29.78 -10.22 49.13
N ASN A 414 30.27 -10.32 47.89
CA ASN A 414 31.11 -9.27 47.31
C ASN A 414 30.63 -8.73 45.97
N GLY A 415 29.58 -9.32 45.39
CA GLY A 415 28.96 -8.80 44.17
C GLY A 415 27.68 -9.53 43.82
N ASP A 416 26.55 -8.98 44.26
CA ASP A 416 25.19 -9.46 43.98
C ASP A 416 24.25 -8.26 43.76
N ASN A 417 24.51 -7.48 42.70
CA ASN A 417 23.66 -6.35 42.31
C ASN A 417 22.23 -6.81 41.94
N ALA A 418 22.05 -8.05 41.47
CA ALA A 418 20.71 -8.58 41.21
C ALA A 418 19.88 -8.69 42.50
N ARG A 419 20.49 -9.08 43.63
CA ARG A 419 19.83 -9.03 44.94
C ARG A 419 19.52 -7.61 45.39
N THR A 420 20.40 -6.66 45.11
CA THR A 420 20.13 -5.24 45.39
C THR A 420 18.86 -4.78 44.68
N ILE A 421 18.74 -5.04 43.38
CA ILE A 421 17.54 -4.70 42.59
C ILE A 421 16.29 -5.41 43.13
N ARG A 422 16.37 -6.71 43.46
CA ARG A 422 15.23 -7.43 44.07
C ARG A 422 14.74 -6.77 45.35
N ASN A 423 15.64 -6.22 46.16
CA ASN A 423 15.30 -5.56 47.41
C ASN A 423 14.79 -4.12 47.23
N THR A 424 15.13 -3.42 46.14
CA THR A 424 14.78 -2.01 45.94
C THR A 424 13.68 -1.78 44.90
N LYS A 425 13.42 -2.72 44.00
CA LYS A 425 12.51 -2.54 42.86
C LYS A 425 11.09 -2.09 43.24
N HIS A 426 10.53 -2.60 44.34
CA HIS A 426 9.17 -2.24 44.78
C HIS A 426 9.13 -0.81 45.33
N VAL A 427 10.23 -0.39 45.98
CA VAL A 427 10.39 0.99 46.43
C VAL A 427 10.49 1.94 45.25
N VAL A 428 11.31 1.58 44.26
CA VAL A 428 11.49 2.42 43.07
C VAL A 428 10.22 2.47 42.22
N ALA A 429 9.52 1.34 42.03
CA ALA A 429 8.26 1.25 41.28
C ALA A 429 7.09 2.00 41.93
N ALA A 430 7.24 2.44 43.18
CA ALA A 430 6.24 3.23 43.90
C ALA A 430 6.49 4.74 43.80
N TYR A 431 7.60 5.18 43.19
CA TYR A 431 7.96 6.61 43.14
C TYR A 431 6.87 7.46 42.51
N ARG A 432 6.17 6.97 41.49
CA ARG A 432 4.98 7.63 40.96
C ARG A 432 3.85 6.62 40.77
N SER A 433 2.62 7.04 41.07
CA SER A 433 1.46 6.22 40.72
C SER A 433 1.42 6.00 39.21
N THR A 434 1.36 4.74 38.77
CA THR A 434 1.19 4.41 37.35
C THR A 434 -0.02 5.17 36.80
N ALA A 435 0.21 6.01 35.78
CA ALA A 435 -0.86 6.72 35.12
C ALA A 435 -1.82 5.70 34.49
N THR A 436 -3.02 5.53 35.05
CA THR A 436 -4.13 4.90 34.31
C THR A 436 -4.36 5.78 33.09
N ILE A 437 -4.02 5.29 31.90
CA ILE A 437 -4.26 6.01 30.64
C ILE A 437 -5.78 6.18 30.50
N ASN A 438 -6.29 7.29 31.02
CA ASN A 438 -7.65 7.73 30.80
C ASN A 438 -7.85 7.85 29.29
N CYS A 439 -9.04 7.47 28.84
CA CYS A 439 -9.50 7.81 27.50
C CYS A 439 -9.22 9.27 27.18
N ILE A 440 -8.42 9.54 26.14
CA ILE A 440 -8.32 10.89 25.59
C ILE A 440 -9.75 11.32 25.22
N ALA A 441 -10.16 12.52 25.65
CA ALA A 441 -11.44 13.07 25.26
C ALA A 441 -11.35 13.69 23.87
N CYS A 442 -12.38 13.51 23.04
CA CYS A 442 -12.55 14.30 21.82
C CYS A 442 -12.47 15.81 22.18
N PRO A 443 -11.76 16.65 21.41
CA PRO A 443 -11.19 16.39 20.08
C PRO A 443 -9.77 15.80 20.09
N GLY A 444 -9.21 15.44 21.24
CA GLY A 444 -7.96 14.68 21.31
C GLY A 444 -8.13 13.29 20.71
N TYR A 445 -7.09 12.78 20.06
CA TYR A 445 -7.10 11.49 19.37
C TYR A 445 -5.73 10.82 19.44
N ASN A 446 -5.72 9.50 19.24
CA ASN A 446 -4.51 8.67 19.18
C ASN A 446 -4.04 8.45 17.75
N PHE A 447 -4.96 8.29 16.79
CA PHE A 447 -4.60 7.96 15.41
C PHE A 447 -5.43 8.76 14.41
N THR A 448 -4.85 9.09 13.25
CA THR A 448 -5.62 9.65 12.12
C THR A 448 -5.95 8.54 11.12
N ALA A 449 -7.22 8.13 11.08
CA ALA A 449 -7.72 7.19 10.08
C ALA A 449 -8.13 7.92 8.80
N THR A 450 -7.71 7.39 7.65
CA THR A 450 -8.04 7.93 6.32
C THR A 450 -8.82 6.87 5.53
N PRO A 451 -10.16 6.83 5.65
CA PRO A 451 -10.99 5.86 4.94
C PRO A 451 -11.03 6.15 3.44
N GLY A 452 -10.79 5.11 2.63
CA GLY A 452 -11.02 5.10 1.19
C GLY A 452 -12.10 4.08 0.80
N ASN A 453 -12.21 3.77 -0.50
CA ASN A 453 -13.19 2.81 -1.04
C ASN A 453 -12.81 1.34 -0.83
N SER A 454 -11.76 1.09 -0.06
CA SER A 454 -11.31 -0.24 0.30
C SER A 454 -11.16 -0.29 1.80
N TRP A 455 -11.35 -1.47 2.37
CA TRP A 455 -11.09 -1.72 3.77
C TRP A 455 -9.63 -1.45 4.09
N VAL A 456 -9.40 -0.56 5.04
CA VAL A 456 -8.10 -0.32 5.67
C VAL A 456 -8.20 -0.77 7.11
N THR A 457 -7.14 -1.35 7.65
CA THR A 457 -7.08 -1.84 9.02
C THR A 457 -6.05 -1.09 9.84
N HIS A 458 -6.34 -0.93 11.12
CA HIS A 458 -5.37 -0.47 12.11
C HIS A 458 -5.46 -1.33 13.36
N SER A 459 -4.33 -1.93 13.75
CA SER A 459 -4.22 -2.73 14.98
C SER A 459 -3.80 -1.87 16.17
N SER A 460 -4.36 -2.14 17.33
CA SER A 460 -3.97 -1.51 18.59
C SER A 460 -4.41 -2.39 19.77
N SER A 461 -4.15 -1.91 20.98
CA SER A 461 -4.64 -2.53 22.21
C SER A 461 -5.14 -1.46 23.18
N ILE A 462 -6.00 -1.88 24.09
CA ILE A 462 -6.45 -1.06 25.22
C ILE A 462 -6.23 -1.83 26.51
N VAL A 463 -5.86 -1.11 27.57
CA VAL A 463 -5.84 -1.62 28.95
C VAL A 463 -7.25 -1.59 29.55
N ALA A 464 -7.43 -2.21 30.71
CA ALA A 464 -8.72 -2.20 31.42
C ALA A 464 -9.21 -0.76 31.63
N SER A 465 -10.47 -0.50 31.27
CA SER A 465 -11.10 0.84 31.30
C SER A 465 -10.48 1.89 30.35
N GLY A 466 -9.52 1.52 29.51
CA GLY A 466 -8.89 2.39 28.51
C GLY A 466 -9.67 2.51 27.20
N CYS A 467 -9.21 3.39 26.31
CA CYS A 467 -9.69 3.45 24.92
C CYS A 467 -8.67 4.03 23.95
N LYS A 468 -8.99 3.95 22.67
CA LYS A 468 -8.34 4.70 21.59
C LYS A 468 -9.35 5.55 20.84
N ILE A 469 -8.96 6.76 20.44
CA ILE A 469 -9.73 7.63 19.56
C ILE A 469 -9.04 7.79 18.21
N TYR A 470 -9.81 7.65 17.14
CA TYR A 470 -9.40 7.80 15.75
C TYR A 470 -10.02 9.07 15.17
N ARG A 471 -9.22 10.02 14.73
CA ARG A 471 -9.72 11.16 13.95
C ARG A 471 -9.86 10.74 12.49
N VAL A 472 -11.01 11.04 11.90
CA VAL A 472 -11.38 10.65 10.54
C VAL A 472 -11.79 11.90 9.76
N SER A 473 -11.16 12.15 8.62
CA SER A 473 -11.64 13.17 7.68
C SER A 473 -12.90 12.69 6.97
N VAL A 474 -13.99 13.43 7.10
CA VAL A 474 -15.30 13.07 6.52
C VAL A 474 -15.80 14.12 5.55
N GLN A 475 -16.58 13.67 4.59
CA GLN A 475 -17.20 14.49 3.54
C GLN A 475 -18.71 14.24 3.57
N GLN A 476 -19.48 15.31 3.41
CA GLN A 476 -20.94 15.24 3.43
C GLN A 476 -21.48 14.24 2.40
N GLY A 477 -22.51 13.48 2.79
CA GLY A 477 -23.19 12.48 1.96
C GLY A 477 -22.45 11.15 1.81
N ARG A 478 -21.22 11.03 2.33
CA ARG A 478 -20.46 9.77 2.33
C ARG A 478 -20.83 8.91 3.53
N THR A 479 -20.95 7.60 3.31
CA THR A 479 -21.12 6.63 4.40
C THR A 479 -19.77 6.08 4.82
N TYR A 480 -19.48 6.13 6.12
CA TYR A 480 -18.28 5.56 6.72
C TYR A 480 -18.67 4.34 7.55
N THR A 481 -17.91 3.26 7.43
CA THR A 481 -18.10 2.06 8.24
C THR A 481 -16.83 1.78 9.03
N PHE A 482 -17.00 1.48 10.31
CA PHE A 482 -15.93 1.10 11.24
C PHE A 482 -16.34 -0.20 11.93
N LYS A 483 -15.41 -1.14 12.09
CA LYS A 483 -15.68 -2.41 12.77
C LYS A 483 -14.45 -3.01 13.41
N THR A 484 -14.65 -3.79 14.46
CA THR A 484 -13.62 -4.52 15.22
C THR A 484 -13.79 -6.04 15.10
N GLY A 485 -14.66 -6.50 14.20
CA GLY A 485 -14.85 -7.90 13.82
C GLY A 485 -15.50 -8.03 12.45
N CYS A 486 -16.18 -9.15 12.18
CA CYS A 486 -16.96 -9.38 10.96
C CYS A 486 -16.14 -9.28 9.65
N GLY A 487 -14.93 -9.85 9.65
CA GLY A 487 -14.08 -10.00 8.47
C GLY A 487 -13.37 -8.71 8.03
N ASN A 488 -12.82 -8.73 6.81
CA ASN A 488 -12.00 -7.65 6.24
C ASN A 488 -10.78 -7.24 7.12
N GLY A 489 -10.21 -8.22 7.82
CA GLY A 489 -9.05 -8.02 8.69
C GLY A 489 -9.38 -7.41 10.05
N ALA A 490 -10.64 -7.04 10.32
CA ALA A 490 -11.03 -6.61 11.66
C ALA A 490 -11.10 -7.81 12.62
N THR A 491 -10.47 -7.65 13.78
CA THR A 491 -10.43 -8.68 14.84
C THR A 491 -10.45 -8.01 16.21
N ALA A 492 -10.91 -8.71 17.23
CA ALA A 492 -10.73 -8.29 18.62
C ALA A 492 -10.90 -9.50 19.54
N ASN A 493 -10.04 -9.60 20.54
CA ASN A 493 -10.08 -10.68 21.54
C ASN A 493 -10.92 -10.35 22.78
N PHE A 494 -11.59 -9.20 22.80
CA PHE A 494 -12.42 -8.72 23.89
C PHE A 494 -13.69 -8.03 23.38
N ASP A 495 -14.69 -7.87 24.25
CA ASP A 495 -15.95 -7.18 23.98
C ASP A 495 -15.72 -5.68 23.71
N THR A 496 -15.88 -5.29 22.45
CA THR A 496 -15.60 -3.93 21.97
C THR A 496 -16.88 -3.13 21.85
N ARG A 497 -16.77 -1.82 22.09
CA ARG A 497 -17.79 -0.82 21.75
C ARG A 497 -17.18 0.25 20.83
N LEU A 498 -17.96 0.68 19.83
CA LEU A 498 -17.62 1.75 18.90
C LEU A 498 -18.54 2.95 19.07
N TYR A 499 -17.95 4.12 19.27
CA TYR A 499 -18.66 5.40 19.26
C TYR A 499 -18.14 6.25 18.10
N VAL A 500 -19.02 6.96 17.42
CA VAL A 500 -18.65 7.99 16.44
C VAL A 500 -19.15 9.33 16.97
N PHE A 501 -18.23 10.29 17.09
CA PHE A 501 -18.51 11.66 17.48
C PHE A 501 -18.30 12.60 16.30
N ASN A 502 -19.11 13.66 16.20
CA ASN A 502 -18.90 14.71 15.21
C ASN A 502 -17.79 15.70 15.62
N ASP A 503 -17.58 16.76 14.84
CA ASP A 503 -16.51 17.74 15.14
C ASP A 503 -16.73 18.52 16.45
N ASN A 504 -17.99 18.61 16.90
CA ASN A 504 -18.41 19.19 18.17
C ASN A 504 -18.43 18.15 19.31
N CYS A 505 -17.78 16.99 19.11
CA CYS A 505 -17.69 15.90 20.06
C CYS A 505 -19.04 15.36 20.56
N THR A 506 -20.10 15.53 19.75
CA THR A 506 -21.42 14.96 20.00
C THR A 506 -21.51 13.58 19.37
N GLN A 507 -21.99 12.58 20.11
CA GLN A 507 -22.16 11.22 19.59
C GLN A 507 -23.20 11.22 18.47
N VAL A 508 -22.82 10.76 17.28
CA VAL A 508 -23.68 10.65 16.09
C VAL A 508 -23.98 9.21 15.69
N ALA A 509 -23.17 8.25 16.15
CA ALA A 509 -23.45 6.84 16.01
C ALA A 509 -22.78 6.04 17.14
N PHE A 510 -23.35 4.87 17.45
CA PHE A 510 -22.82 3.96 18.46
C PHE A 510 -23.20 2.53 18.12
N ASN A 511 -22.34 1.59 18.47
CA ASN A 511 -22.66 0.18 18.51
C ASN A 511 -21.80 -0.55 19.55
N ASP A 512 -22.43 -1.45 20.27
CA ASP A 512 -21.88 -2.61 20.99
C ASP A 512 -22.54 -3.86 20.36
N ASP A 513 -21.78 -4.91 20.06
CA ASP A 513 -22.28 -6.19 19.52
C ASP A 513 -22.94 -6.18 18.12
N GLY A 514 -22.48 -5.31 17.22
CA GLY A 514 -22.93 -5.25 15.82
C GLY A 514 -22.57 -6.47 14.96
N CYS A 515 -21.70 -7.37 15.42
CA CYS A 515 -21.39 -8.64 14.78
C CYS A 515 -20.70 -9.67 15.71
N GLU A 516 -20.54 -10.93 15.22
CA GLU A 516 -19.85 -12.05 15.88
C GLU A 516 -19.90 -12.01 17.42
N SER A 517 -21.00 -12.47 18.01
CA SER A 517 -21.34 -12.53 19.44
C SER A 517 -21.08 -11.32 20.35
N LEU A 518 -20.01 -10.53 20.21
CA LEU A 518 -19.60 -9.44 21.09
C LEU A 518 -18.69 -8.36 20.39
N ARG A 519 -18.69 -8.27 19.04
CA ARG A 519 -17.83 -7.32 18.29
C ARG A 519 -18.64 -6.21 17.66
N SER A 520 -18.04 -5.04 17.56
CA SER A 520 -18.76 -3.84 17.14
C SER A 520 -18.60 -3.54 15.66
N GLN A 521 -19.69 -3.06 15.06
CA GLN A 521 -19.73 -2.48 13.72
C GLN A 521 -20.68 -1.27 13.71
N VAL A 522 -20.20 -0.15 13.19
CA VAL A 522 -21.01 1.06 13.02
C VAL A 522 -20.87 1.59 11.59
N SER A 523 -22.01 1.87 10.95
CA SER A 523 -22.09 2.54 9.65
C SER A 523 -22.84 3.86 9.82
N TRP A 524 -22.23 4.96 9.42
CA TRP A 524 -22.76 6.31 9.61
C TRP A 524 -22.54 7.17 8.36
N MET A 525 -23.59 7.87 7.93
CA MET A 525 -23.52 8.82 6.84
C MET A 525 -23.19 10.21 7.37
N ALA A 526 -22.06 10.76 6.91
CA ALA A 526 -21.65 12.10 7.31
C ALA A 526 -22.61 13.16 6.75
N THR A 527 -23.17 13.99 7.61
CA THR A 527 -24.05 15.10 7.23
C THR A 527 -23.31 16.41 7.00
N TYR A 528 -21.98 16.41 7.16
CA TYR A 528 -21.08 17.55 7.04
C TYR A 528 -19.71 17.11 6.50
N THR A 529 -18.91 18.10 6.06
CA THR A 529 -17.49 17.91 5.70
C THR A 529 -16.62 18.48 6.83
N GLY A 530 -15.67 17.69 7.32
CA GLY A 530 -14.85 18.06 8.48
C GLY A 530 -14.20 16.83 9.12
N TYR A 531 -14.11 16.81 10.45
CA TYR A 531 -13.59 15.65 11.19
C TYR A 531 -14.70 14.92 11.96
N ALA A 532 -14.57 13.61 12.06
CA ALA A 532 -15.28 12.77 13.01
C ALA A 532 -14.26 12.05 13.91
N TYR A 533 -14.67 11.64 15.10
CA TYR A 533 -13.82 10.96 16.07
C TYR A 533 -14.44 9.62 16.43
N VAL A 534 -13.74 8.53 16.15
CA VAL A 534 -14.21 7.16 16.42
C VAL A 534 -13.50 6.63 17.66
N ARG A 535 -14.24 6.32 18.72
CA ARG A 535 -13.69 5.75 19.95
C ARG A 535 -13.90 4.24 19.98
N VAL A 536 -12.82 3.51 20.22
CA VAL A 536 -12.82 2.06 20.50
C VAL A 536 -12.54 1.85 21.97
N ASN A 537 -13.44 1.20 22.72
CA ASN A 537 -13.21 0.82 24.10
C ASN A 537 -13.87 -0.51 24.46
N GLY A 538 -13.56 -1.07 25.63
CA GLY A 538 -14.15 -2.32 26.09
C GLY A 538 -15.51 -2.12 26.76
N TYR A 539 -16.41 -3.11 26.68
CA TYR A 539 -17.58 -3.19 27.56
C TYR A 539 -17.12 -3.50 29.00
N GLY A 540 -17.61 -2.75 29.99
CA GLY A 540 -17.10 -2.82 31.37
C GLY A 540 -15.61 -2.47 31.46
N SER A 541 -14.81 -3.36 32.03
CA SER A 541 -13.34 -3.28 32.10
C SER A 541 -12.62 -4.17 31.09
N ALA A 542 -13.34 -4.68 30.08
CA ALA A 542 -12.76 -5.53 29.04
C ALA A 542 -11.60 -4.81 28.33
N SER A 543 -10.56 -5.57 28.02
CA SER A 543 -9.30 -5.06 27.48
C SER A 543 -8.63 -6.14 26.65
N GLY A 544 -7.65 -5.73 25.84
CA GLY A 544 -6.95 -6.61 24.95
C GLY A 544 -6.60 -5.94 23.62
N SER A 545 -6.30 -6.76 22.64
CA SER A 545 -5.86 -6.34 21.31
C SER A 545 -7.03 -6.37 20.33
N TYR A 546 -7.04 -5.42 19.42
CA TYR A 546 -8.01 -5.34 18.33
C TYR A 546 -7.35 -4.82 17.05
N THR A 547 -7.94 -5.18 15.92
CA THR A 547 -7.74 -4.57 14.61
C THR A 547 -9.06 -3.94 14.19
N MET A 548 -9.09 -2.62 14.05
CA MET A 548 -10.26 -1.93 13.51
C MET A 548 -10.14 -1.85 11.99
N ALA A 549 -11.12 -2.38 11.26
CA ALA A 549 -11.27 -2.10 9.83
C ALA A 549 -12.21 -0.91 9.63
N TYR A 550 -11.86 -0.06 8.66
CA TYR A 550 -12.66 1.10 8.31
C TYR A 550 -12.63 1.37 6.80
N GLN A 551 -13.74 1.90 6.28
CA GLN A 551 -13.87 2.29 4.89
C GLN A 551 -14.87 3.43 4.70
N ARG A 552 -14.79 4.08 3.55
CA ARG A 552 -15.79 5.00 3.01
C ARG A 552 -16.49 4.34 1.84
N THR A 553 -17.80 4.51 1.75
CA THR A 553 -18.58 4.11 0.58
C THR A 553 -18.82 5.32 -0.30
N ASP A 554 -18.37 5.22 -1.56
CA ASP A 554 -18.48 6.30 -2.54
C ASP A 554 -19.71 6.21 -3.45
N GLU A 555 -20.58 5.26 -3.18
CA GLU A 555 -21.78 4.99 -3.96
C GLU A 555 -22.93 5.94 -3.58
N LEU A 556 -23.59 6.53 -4.59
CA LEU A 556 -24.87 7.21 -4.45
C LEU A 556 -25.92 6.51 -5.30
N ILE A 557 -27.03 6.17 -4.65
CA ILE A 557 -28.15 5.47 -5.27
C ILE A 557 -29.26 6.48 -5.52
N TRP A 558 -29.74 6.53 -6.76
CA TRP A 558 -30.92 7.30 -7.11
C TRP A 558 -32.17 6.69 -6.45
N THR A 559 -32.87 7.48 -5.64
CA THR A 559 -34.15 7.09 -5.02
C THR A 559 -35.34 7.60 -5.82
N GLY A 560 -35.24 8.80 -6.40
CA GLY A 560 -36.33 9.45 -7.13
C GLY A 560 -37.58 9.74 -6.29
N ASN A 561 -37.43 9.80 -4.96
CA ASN A 561 -38.55 9.95 -4.04
C ASN A 561 -39.22 11.33 -4.19
N THR A 562 -38.44 12.38 -4.44
CA THR A 562 -38.93 13.77 -4.52
C THR A 562 -39.39 14.15 -5.93
N SER A 563 -38.56 13.91 -6.96
CA SER A 563 -38.84 14.30 -8.35
C SER A 563 -37.97 13.50 -9.33
N THR A 564 -38.07 13.81 -10.63
CA THR A 564 -37.16 13.26 -11.66
C THR A 564 -35.85 14.03 -11.78
N ASN A 565 -35.70 15.19 -11.13
CA ASN A 565 -34.57 16.09 -11.39
C ASN A 565 -33.28 15.58 -10.73
N TRP A 566 -32.26 15.27 -11.54
CA TRP A 566 -30.94 14.82 -11.08
C TRP A 566 -30.34 15.74 -10.01
N ASN A 567 -30.54 17.05 -10.17
CA ASN A 567 -29.88 18.08 -9.38
C ASN A 567 -30.61 18.42 -8.07
N ILE A 568 -31.51 17.56 -7.61
CA ILE A 568 -32.18 17.70 -6.30
C ILE A 568 -31.61 16.66 -5.35
N ALA A 569 -30.98 17.15 -4.28
CA ALA A 569 -30.26 16.33 -3.31
C ALA A 569 -31.12 15.21 -2.69
N SER A 570 -32.39 15.50 -2.39
CA SER A 570 -33.31 14.55 -1.77
C SER A 570 -33.77 13.40 -2.69
N ASN A 571 -33.39 13.42 -3.97
CA ASN A 571 -33.55 12.27 -4.88
C ASN A 571 -32.41 11.24 -4.75
N TRP A 572 -31.43 11.49 -3.89
CA TRP A 572 -30.28 10.61 -3.66
C TRP A 572 -30.30 10.10 -2.22
N ASN A 573 -29.91 8.84 -2.02
CA ASN A 573 -29.87 8.23 -0.68
C ASN A 573 -28.94 8.99 0.28
N GLY A 574 -27.91 9.67 -0.25
CA GLY A 574 -26.98 10.51 0.51
C GLY A 574 -27.48 11.93 0.85
N ASN A 575 -28.67 12.31 0.36
CA ASN A 575 -29.19 13.68 0.41
C ASN A 575 -28.17 14.74 -0.08
N VAL A 576 -27.42 14.39 -1.12
CA VAL A 576 -26.43 15.23 -1.82
C VAL A 576 -26.55 14.99 -3.32
N VAL A 577 -26.27 16.01 -4.13
CA VAL A 577 -26.22 15.85 -5.59
C VAL A 577 -24.87 15.25 -5.98
N PRO A 578 -24.82 14.20 -6.83
CA PRO A 578 -23.57 13.61 -7.26
C PRO A 578 -22.65 14.60 -7.97
N ASP A 579 -21.36 14.43 -7.70
CA ASP A 579 -20.27 15.08 -8.41
C ASP A 579 -19.30 14.02 -8.99
N ILE A 580 -18.23 14.46 -9.65
CA ILE A 580 -17.20 13.60 -10.26
C ILE A 580 -16.49 12.62 -9.31
N THR A 581 -16.78 12.67 -8.01
CA THR A 581 -16.19 11.78 -6.99
C THR A 581 -17.14 10.67 -6.54
N PHE A 582 -18.42 10.70 -6.92
CA PHE A 582 -19.41 9.67 -6.55
C PHE A 582 -19.62 8.62 -7.64
N ASP A 583 -19.71 7.35 -7.25
CA ASP A 583 -20.18 6.29 -8.14
C ASP A 583 -21.70 6.26 -8.09
N VAL A 584 -22.34 6.58 -9.21
CA VAL A 584 -23.80 6.67 -9.28
C VAL A 584 -24.41 5.34 -9.72
N ILE A 585 -25.41 4.89 -8.99
CA ILE A 585 -26.28 3.78 -9.37
C ILE A 585 -27.71 4.28 -9.56
N ILE A 586 -28.27 4.02 -10.73
CA ILE A 586 -29.71 4.16 -10.98
C ILE A 586 -30.32 2.76 -10.88
N PRO A 587 -31.02 2.44 -9.78
CA PRO A 587 -31.48 1.09 -9.50
C PRO A 587 -32.73 0.75 -10.32
N THR A 588 -32.97 -0.56 -10.46
CA THR A 588 -34.23 -1.08 -10.99
C THR A 588 -35.40 -0.61 -10.12
N GLY A 589 -36.51 -0.24 -10.75
CA GLY A 589 -37.77 0.05 -10.04
C GLY A 589 -37.84 1.39 -9.32
N ALA A 590 -36.90 2.32 -9.55
CA ALA A 590 -37.03 3.69 -9.02
C ALA A 590 -38.35 4.33 -9.51
N THR A 591 -39.14 4.85 -8.57
CA THR A 591 -40.51 5.37 -8.80
C THR A 591 -40.53 6.48 -9.85
N ARG A 592 -39.49 7.32 -9.86
CA ARG A 592 -39.29 8.39 -10.85
C ARG A 592 -37.89 8.25 -11.41
N GLN A 593 -37.78 8.09 -12.72
CA GLN A 593 -36.49 7.91 -13.39
C GLN A 593 -35.76 9.26 -13.52
N PRO A 594 -34.42 9.29 -13.39
CA PRO A 594 -33.66 10.53 -13.41
C PRO A 594 -33.68 11.21 -14.78
N TYR A 595 -33.80 12.54 -14.75
CA TYR A 595 -33.83 13.44 -15.90
C TYR A 595 -32.92 14.64 -15.64
N ILE A 596 -31.93 14.83 -16.53
CA ILE A 596 -30.99 15.96 -16.48
C ILE A 596 -31.54 17.07 -17.37
N ASN A 597 -32.36 17.95 -16.79
CA ASN A 597 -33.14 18.95 -17.53
C ASN A 597 -33.14 20.36 -16.92
N THR A 598 -32.40 20.61 -15.83
CA THR A 598 -32.34 21.94 -15.19
C THR A 598 -30.93 22.50 -15.03
N ALA A 599 -29.90 21.64 -14.98
CA ALA A 599 -28.50 22.01 -14.85
C ALA A 599 -27.63 20.82 -15.28
N ASP A 600 -26.34 21.08 -15.51
CA ASP A 600 -25.35 20.03 -15.79
C ASP A 600 -25.21 19.07 -14.60
N ALA A 601 -24.89 17.82 -14.89
CA ALA A 601 -24.74 16.74 -13.93
C ALA A 601 -23.37 16.08 -14.06
N SER A 602 -22.85 15.53 -12.96
CA SER A 602 -21.59 14.79 -13.01
C SER A 602 -21.55 13.60 -12.06
N CYS A 603 -20.73 12.61 -12.40
CA CYS A 603 -20.43 11.44 -11.56
C CYS A 603 -19.04 10.87 -11.88
N ARG A 604 -18.50 10.03 -11.00
CA ARG A 604 -17.27 9.27 -11.24
C ARG A 604 -17.52 8.13 -12.20
N ASN A 605 -18.28 7.13 -11.75
CA ASN A 605 -18.79 6.05 -12.58
C ASN A 605 -20.32 6.13 -12.62
N LEU A 606 -20.92 5.63 -13.69
CA LEU A 606 -22.37 5.53 -13.81
C LEU A 606 -22.79 4.08 -14.07
N THR A 607 -23.68 3.56 -13.25
CA THR A 607 -24.35 2.29 -13.46
C THR A 607 -25.84 2.51 -13.65
N ILE A 608 -26.40 1.99 -14.74
CA ILE A 608 -27.84 2.00 -15.01
C ILE A 608 -28.31 0.55 -15.00
N ASN A 609 -29.06 0.18 -13.96
CA ASN A 609 -29.53 -1.19 -13.79
C ASN A 609 -30.68 -1.52 -14.75
N SER A 610 -30.92 -2.82 -14.95
CA SER A 610 -31.97 -3.31 -15.85
C SER A 610 -33.33 -2.70 -15.49
N GLY A 611 -34.09 -2.28 -16.50
CA GLY A 611 -35.39 -1.61 -16.33
C GLY A 611 -35.31 -0.14 -15.88
N ALA A 612 -34.14 0.38 -15.50
CA ALA A 612 -33.95 1.80 -15.21
C ALA A 612 -33.67 2.61 -16.49
N THR A 613 -33.97 3.90 -16.45
CA THR A 613 -33.72 4.85 -17.56
C THR A 613 -33.07 6.12 -17.03
N LEU A 614 -31.95 6.54 -17.63
CA LEU A 614 -31.44 7.91 -17.47
C LEU A 614 -31.78 8.72 -18.71
N THR A 615 -32.47 9.84 -18.54
CA THR A 615 -32.77 10.77 -19.64
C THR A 615 -31.86 11.99 -19.59
N ILE A 616 -31.18 12.28 -20.70
CA ILE A 616 -30.41 13.49 -20.92
C ILE A 616 -31.28 14.50 -21.69
N GLY A 617 -31.67 15.56 -21.00
CA GLY A 617 -32.42 16.70 -21.55
C GLY A 617 -31.50 17.72 -22.18
N GLY A 618 -31.77 19.02 -21.99
CA GLY A 618 -31.00 20.10 -22.63
C GLY A 618 -29.63 20.42 -22.04
N TYR A 619 -29.07 19.55 -21.19
CA TYR A 619 -27.86 19.82 -20.38
C TYR A 619 -26.82 18.70 -20.52
N THR A 620 -25.65 18.91 -19.92
CA THR A 620 -24.51 18.00 -20.03
C THR A 620 -24.46 17.01 -18.87
N LEU A 621 -24.18 15.75 -19.17
CA LEU A 621 -23.70 14.75 -18.21
C LEU A 621 -22.19 14.53 -18.39
N VAL A 622 -21.43 14.69 -17.32
CA VAL A 622 -20.00 14.32 -17.28
C VAL A 622 -19.83 13.06 -16.44
N VAL A 623 -19.32 11.99 -17.05
CA VAL A 623 -18.90 10.77 -16.35
C VAL A 623 -17.39 10.73 -16.39
N ASN A 624 -16.75 10.88 -15.23
CA ASN A 624 -15.29 11.02 -15.15
C ASN A 624 -14.54 9.72 -15.43
N ASN A 625 -15.23 8.58 -15.39
CA ASN A 625 -14.66 7.27 -15.65
C ASN A 625 -15.64 6.42 -16.48
N ASN A 626 -16.14 5.29 -15.98
CA ASN A 626 -16.84 4.31 -16.81
C ASN A 626 -18.37 4.39 -16.71
N MET A 627 -19.05 4.04 -17.80
CA MET A 627 -20.49 3.80 -17.85
C MET A 627 -20.79 2.31 -18.02
N ASN A 628 -21.56 1.74 -17.10
CA ASN A 628 -22.05 0.36 -17.12
C ASN A 628 -23.57 0.35 -17.29
N ILE A 629 -24.06 -0.10 -18.44
CA ILE A 629 -25.46 0.07 -18.82
C ILE A 629 -26.08 -1.31 -19.02
N THR A 630 -27.05 -1.67 -18.17
CA THR A 630 -27.98 -2.80 -18.37
C THR A 630 -29.42 -2.31 -18.59
N GLY A 631 -29.72 -1.07 -18.22
CA GLY A 631 -30.98 -0.38 -18.51
C GLY A 631 -30.92 0.47 -19.79
N THR A 632 -31.49 1.67 -19.71
CA THR A 632 -31.70 2.55 -20.86
C THR A 632 -31.01 3.91 -20.70
N ILE A 633 -30.34 4.39 -21.75
CA ILE A 633 -30.00 5.81 -21.90
C ILE A 633 -30.93 6.43 -22.94
N ALA A 634 -31.59 7.52 -22.57
CA ALA A 634 -32.39 8.33 -23.47
C ALA A 634 -31.75 9.71 -23.69
N MET A 635 -31.71 10.17 -24.93
CA MET A 635 -31.26 11.52 -25.29
C MET A 635 -32.33 12.17 -26.15
N ASN A 636 -33.06 13.13 -25.59
CA ASN A 636 -34.29 13.66 -26.19
C ASN A 636 -34.24 15.15 -26.55
N ASN A 637 -33.09 15.80 -26.38
CA ASN A 637 -32.90 17.21 -26.67
C ASN A 637 -31.60 17.44 -27.45
N LEU A 638 -31.63 18.37 -28.41
CA LEU A 638 -30.49 18.68 -29.29
C LEU A 638 -29.29 19.28 -28.54
N SER A 639 -29.54 19.96 -27.43
CA SER A 639 -28.48 20.56 -26.61
C SER A 639 -27.84 19.59 -25.62
N GLY A 640 -28.49 18.44 -25.38
CA GLY A 640 -28.08 17.47 -24.35
C GLY A 640 -26.83 16.69 -24.73
N LYS A 641 -25.79 16.71 -23.91
CA LYS A 641 -24.51 16.05 -24.23
C LYS A 641 -24.11 15.06 -23.16
N ILE A 642 -23.37 14.02 -23.55
CA ILE A 642 -22.65 13.17 -22.61
C ILE A 642 -21.15 13.30 -22.91
N TYR A 643 -20.34 13.55 -21.87
CA TYR A 643 -18.90 13.37 -21.90
C TYR A 643 -18.53 12.21 -20.98
N ASN A 644 -18.04 11.12 -21.56
CA ASN A 644 -17.55 9.97 -20.81
C ASN A 644 -16.03 9.87 -20.97
N ASN A 645 -15.30 10.05 -19.88
CA ASN A 645 -13.84 10.05 -19.87
C ASN A 645 -13.23 8.63 -19.86
N GLY A 646 -14.03 7.60 -19.54
CA GLY A 646 -13.62 6.20 -19.56
C GLY A 646 -14.36 5.38 -20.63
N ASP A 647 -14.57 4.10 -20.32
CA ASP A 647 -15.19 3.12 -21.20
C ASP A 647 -16.73 3.17 -21.10
N VAL A 648 -17.41 2.86 -22.20
CA VAL A 648 -18.88 2.71 -22.26
C VAL A 648 -19.21 1.25 -22.55
N LEU A 649 -19.85 0.60 -21.58
CA LEU A 649 -20.20 -0.81 -21.64
C LEU A 649 -21.72 -1.03 -21.68
N TRP A 650 -22.22 -1.45 -22.85
CA TRP A 650 -23.62 -1.84 -23.05
C TRP A 650 -23.75 -3.34 -22.81
N LYS A 651 -24.29 -3.70 -21.65
CA LYS A 651 -24.45 -5.08 -21.18
C LYS A 651 -25.75 -5.70 -21.72
N SER A 652 -25.93 -7.00 -21.46
CA SER A 652 -27.15 -7.73 -21.83
C SER A 652 -28.42 -7.02 -21.34
N GLY A 653 -29.44 -6.92 -22.20
CA GLY A 653 -30.71 -6.25 -21.91
C GLY A 653 -30.70 -4.73 -22.04
N SER A 654 -29.53 -4.09 -22.22
CA SER A 654 -29.46 -2.63 -22.36
C SER A 654 -30.10 -2.12 -23.64
N THR A 655 -30.67 -0.91 -23.58
CA THR A 655 -31.30 -0.26 -24.74
C THR A 655 -30.93 1.22 -24.83
N ALA A 656 -31.08 1.81 -26.01
CA ALA A 656 -30.86 3.24 -26.23
C ALA A 656 -32.11 3.87 -26.85
N ASN A 657 -32.50 5.05 -26.37
CA ASN A 657 -33.62 5.83 -26.92
C ASN A 657 -33.15 7.24 -27.30
N PHE A 658 -32.42 7.32 -28.41
CA PHE A 658 -31.85 8.57 -28.90
C PHE A 658 -32.81 9.15 -29.93
N THR A 659 -33.58 10.15 -29.54
CA THR A 659 -34.56 10.81 -30.42
C THR A 659 -34.09 12.17 -30.94
N ALA A 660 -33.04 12.75 -30.33
CA ALA A 660 -32.42 13.99 -30.78
C ALA A 660 -31.08 13.75 -31.47
N ASN A 661 -30.76 14.60 -32.47
CA ASN A 661 -29.47 14.62 -33.14
C ASN A 661 -28.41 15.33 -32.30
N THR A 662 -27.86 14.60 -31.34
CA THR A 662 -26.87 15.12 -30.39
C THR A 662 -25.56 14.32 -30.39
N VAL A 663 -24.60 14.68 -29.53
CA VAL A 663 -23.26 14.11 -29.44
C VAL A 663 -23.05 13.40 -28.10
N PHE A 664 -22.51 12.18 -28.18
CA PHE A 664 -21.96 11.43 -27.06
C PHE A 664 -20.44 11.34 -27.24
N TRP A 665 -19.69 12.11 -26.44
CA TRP A 665 -18.24 12.12 -26.43
C TRP A 665 -17.68 10.99 -25.56
N VAL A 666 -16.71 10.25 -26.09
CA VAL A 666 -16.11 9.10 -25.42
C VAL A 666 -14.59 9.14 -25.55
N TYR A 667 -13.89 9.08 -24.42
CA TYR A 667 -12.42 8.99 -24.37
C TYR A 667 -11.90 7.55 -24.27
N GLY A 668 -12.72 6.62 -23.74
CA GLY A 668 -12.37 5.21 -23.60
C GLY A 668 -12.86 4.33 -24.74
N ASN A 669 -12.93 3.04 -24.45
CA ASN A 669 -13.44 2.01 -25.34
C ASN A 669 -14.97 2.04 -25.38
N TRP A 670 -15.52 1.49 -26.45
CA TRP A 670 -16.95 1.24 -26.58
C TRP A 670 -17.21 -0.23 -26.79
N GLU A 671 -18.11 -0.81 -26.02
CA GLU A 671 -18.39 -2.24 -26.10
C GLU A 671 -19.89 -2.51 -26.09
N PHE A 672 -20.36 -3.14 -27.18
CA PHE A 672 -21.68 -3.76 -27.24
C PHE A 672 -21.55 -5.23 -26.86
N GLN A 673 -21.87 -5.57 -25.61
CA GLN A 673 -21.80 -6.96 -25.15
C GLN A 673 -22.91 -7.83 -25.75
N ALA A 674 -22.70 -9.15 -25.70
CA ALA A 674 -23.72 -10.12 -26.07
C ALA A 674 -25.04 -9.87 -25.33
N GLY A 675 -26.15 -9.88 -26.06
CA GLY A 675 -27.49 -9.60 -25.53
C GLY A 675 -27.85 -8.12 -25.35
N SER A 676 -26.94 -7.18 -25.63
CA SER A 676 -27.30 -5.75 -25.66
C SER A 676 -28.17 -5.41 -26.88
N ASN A 677 -29.10 -4.48 -26.72
CA ASN A 677 -29.98 -3.97 -27.78
C ASN A 677 -29.90 -2.43 -27.88
N ALA A 678 -28.68 -1.91 -27.76
CA ALA A 678 -28.38 -0.48 -27.81
C ALA A 678 -28.38 0.01 -29.26
N ASN A 679 -29.56 0.40 -29.74
CA ASN A 679 -29.75 0.96 -31.08
C ASN A 679 -29.82 2.48 -31.00
N LEU A 680 -28.68 3.13 -31.17
CA LEU A 680 -28.59 4.58 -31.15
C LEU A 680 -29.17 5.11 -32.45
N ALA A 681 -30.47 5.42 -32.49
CA ALA A 681 -31.19 5.76 -33.72
C ALA A 681 -30.84 7.16 -34.29
N ASN A 682 -30.44 8.10 -33.42
CA ASN A 682 -30.08 9.48 -33.80
C ASN A 682 -28.73 9.88 -33.18
N GLY A 683 -28.20 11.02 -33.63
CA GLY A 683 -26.98 11.60 -33.10
C GLY A 683 -25.68 10.94 -33.58
N VAL A 684 -24.58 11.28 -32.92
CA VAL A 684 -23.22 10.83 -33.21
C VAL A 684 -22.49 10.43 -31.93
N VAL A 685 -21.79 9.29 -32.00
CA VAL A 685 -20.80 8.93 -30.97
C VAL A 685 -19.43 9.41 -31.45
N ALA A 686 -18.81 10.31 -30.70
CA ALA A 686 -17.56 10.96 -31.04
C ALA A 686 -16.43 10.48 -30.12
N PHE A 687 -15.45 9.78 -30.70
CA PHE A 687 -14.30 9.27 -29.99
C PHE A 687 -13.15 10.27 -30.01
N THR A 688 -12.60 10.60 -28.84
CA THR A 688 -11.58 11.66 -28.67
C THR A 688 -10.41 11.21 -27.76
N GLY A 689 -9.40 12.06 -27.60
CA GLY A 689 -8.24 11.89 -26.71
C GLY A 689 -6.98 11.36 -27.40
N THR A 690 -5.92 11.20 -26.60
CA THR A 690 -4.53 11.02 -27.04
C THR A 690 -4.03 9.57 -27.17
N THR A 691 -4.85 8.58 -26.80
CA THR A 691 -4.44 7.17 -26.81
C THR A 691 -5.32 6.32 -27.72
N GLN A 692 -4.78 5.23 -28.27
CA GLN A 692 -5.58 4.27 -29.04
C GLN A 692 -6.74 3.72 -28.21
N LYS A 693 -7.92 3.60 -28.84
CA LYS A 693 -9.12 3.00 -28.25
C LYS A 693 -9.86 2.14 -29.26
N PHE A 694 -10.79 1.33 -28.75
CA PHE A 694 -11.49 0.36 -29.56
C PHE A 694 -13.01 0.39 -29.41
N ILE A 695 -13.68 0.14 -30.53
CA ILE A 695 -15.06 -0.33 -30.60
C ILE A 695 -15.02 -1.86 -30.65
N ARG A 696 -15.73 -2.53 -29.74
CA ARG A 696 -15.91 -3.98 -29.72
C ARG A 696 -17.37 -4.35 -29.95
N SER A 697 -17.61 -5.16 -30.98
CA SER A 697 -18.94 -5.67 -31.30
C SER A 697 -19.08 -7.14 -30.91
N TYR A 698 -19.85 -7.39 -29.85
CA TYR A 698 -20.28 -8.72 -29.42
C TYR A 698 -21.80 -8.92 -29.54
N SER A 699 -22.53 -7.88 -29.98
CA SER A 699 -23.97 -7.89 -30.12
C SER A 699 -24.39 -8.05 -31.58
N GLN A 700 -25.45 -8.82 -31.80
CA GLN A 700 -26.09 -8.98 -33.11
C GLN A 700 -27.08 -7.84 -33.42
N THR A 701 -27.56 -7.17 -32.37
CA THR A 701 -28.72 -6.27 -32.41
C THR A 701 -28.37 -4.81 -32.15
N SER A 702 -27.26 -4.51 -31.47
CA SER A 702 -26.83 -3.14 -31.22
C SER A 702 -26.26 -2.47 -32.47
N SER A 703 -26.42 -1.15 -32.55
CA SER A 703 -25.93 -0.38 -33.69
C SER A 703 -25.68 1.08 -33.34
N PHE A 704 -24.78 1.71 -34.09
CA PHE A 704 -24.62 3.16 -34.09
C PHE A 704 -25.53 3.80 -35.14
N ASN A 705 -25.91 5.07 -34.91
CA ASN A 705 -26.29 5.95 -36.01
C ASN A 705 -25.02 6.44 -36.71
N ASN A 706 -24.41 7.52 -36.22
CA ASN A 706 -23.14 8.02 -36.73
C ASN A 706 -21.98 7.71 -35.78
N VAL A 707 -20.80 7.49 -36.34
CA VAL A 707 -19.53 7.36 -35.59
C VAL A 707 -18.56 8.42 -36.07
N SER A 708 -17.91 9.12 -35.14
CA SER A 708 -16.89 10.11 -35.46
C SER A 708 -15.57 9.84 -34.74
N SER A 709 -14.45 9.96 -35.46
CA SER A 709 -13.10 9.99 -34.90
C SER A 709 -12.60 11.42 -34.82
N TYR A 710 -12.46 11.92 -33.59
CA TYR A 710 -11.81 13.18 -33.18
C TYR A 710 -10.51 12.91 -32.42
N LYS A 711 -9.84 11.79 -32.71
CA LYS A 711 -8.61 11.39 -32.02
C LYS A 711 -7.47 12.36 -32.34
N ASP A 712 -6.64 12.62 -31.34
CA ASP A 712 -5.47 13.47 -31.51
C ASP A 712 -4.43 12.81 -32.45
N PRO A 713 -3.53 13.58 -33.07
CA PRO A 713 -2.49 13.03 -33.93
C PRO A 713 -1.69 11.91 -33.23
N GLY A 714 -1.54 10.77 -33.91
CA GLY A 714 -0.88 9.58 -33.36
C GLY A 714 -1.79 8.65 -32.55
N ALA A 715 -3.01 9.07 -32.26
CA ALA A 715 -4.05 8.23 -31.67
C ALA A 715 -5.08 7.79 -32.72
N GLU A 716 -5.82 6.74 -32.39
CA GLU A 716 -6.82 6.18 -33.30
C GLU A 716 -8.01 5.57 -32.55
N ILE A 717 -9.13 5.45 -33.26
CA ILE A 717 -10.24 4.58 -32.88
C ILE A 717 -10.26 3.39 -33.84
N GLY A 718 -10.18 2.19 -33.28
CA GLY A 718 -10.17 0.95 -34.02
C GLY A 718 -11.44 0.14 -33.82
N ILE A 719 -11.98 -0.51 -34.86
CA ILE A 719 -12.90 -1.63 -34.67
C ILE A 719 -12.06 -2.85 -34.34
N SER A 720 -12.17 -3.35 -33.10
CA SER A 720 -11.22 -4.32 -32.53
C SER A 720 -11.23 -5.67 -33.25
N ALA A 721 -10.04 -6.27 -33.37
CA ALA A 721 -9.86 -7.68 -33.74
C ALA A 721 -10.54 -8.65 -32.76
N ALA A 722 -10.82 -8.21 -31.53
CA ALA A 722 -11.55 -9.01 -30.56
C ALA A 722 -13.05 -9.12 -30.85
N SER A 723 -13.61 -8.32 -31.77
CA SER A 723 -15.03 -8.38 -32.11
C SER A 723 -15.41 -9.75 -32.68
N ASN A 724 -16.58 -10.27 -32.31
CA ASN A 724 -17.09 -11.56 -32.80
C ASN A 724 -18.47 -11.46 -33.47
N GLN A 725 -18.95 -10.24 -33.69
CA GLN A 725 -20.15 -9.93 -34.43
C GLN A 725 -19.90 -8.83 -35.46
N VAL A 726 -20.76 -8.76 -36.45
CA VAL A 726 -20.83 -7.64 -37.41
C VAL A 726 -21.09 -6.33 -36.66
N LEU A 727 -20.41 -5.25 -37.04
CA LEU A 727 -20.75 -3.92 -36.56
C LEU A 727 -21.68 -3.21 -37.54
N LYS A 728 -22.80 -2.67 -37.05
CA LYS A 728 -23.77 -1.92 -37.85
C LYS A 728 -23.68 -0.42 -37.54
N ILE A 729 -23.53 0.38 -38.60
CA ILE A 729 -23.54 1.85 -38.55
C ILE A 729 -24.64 2.31 -39.53
N ASN A 730 -25.79 2.71 -38.98
CA ASN A 730 -26.97 3.09 -39.75
C ASN A 730 -26.86 4.47 -40.41
N GLY A 731 -25.94 5.30 -39.93
CA GLY A 731 -25.58 6.60 -40.49
C GLY A 731 -24.18 6.56 -41.08
N SER A 732 -23.44 7.66 -40.93
CA SER A 732 -22.14 7.89 -41.56
C SER A 732 -20.97 7.66 -40.59
N ILE A 733 -19.80 7.42 -41.18
CA ILE A 733 -18.51 7.52 -40.48
C ILE A 733 -17.92 8.90 -40.81
N TYR A 734 -17.43 9.60 -39.78
CA TYR A 734 -16.68 10.83 -39.89
C TYR A 734 -15.28 10.62 -39.33
N VAL A 735 -14.27 11.05 -40.08
CA VAL A 735 -12.89 11.05 -39.59
C VAL A 735 -12.35 12.46 -39.77
N HIS A 736 -12.04 13.11 -38.66
CA HIS A 736 -11.60 14.50 -38.66
C HIS A 736 -10.13 14.63 -39.09
N PRO A 737 -9.68 15.84 -39.46
CA PRO A 737 -8.28 16.07 -39.78
C PRO A 737 -7.34 15.54 -38.69
N ASN A 738 -6.26 14.88 -39.11
CA ASN A 738 -5.26 14.22 -38.26
C ASN A 738 -5.75 13.03 -37.41
N ALA A 739 -7.05 12.75 -37.40
CA ALA A 739 -7.60 11.60 -36.72
C ALA A 739 -7.44 10.34 -37.59
N THR A 740 -7.34 9.18 -36.93
CA THR A 740 -7.25 7.87 -37.59
C THR A 740 -8.44 6.99 -37.20
N PHE A 741 -9.01 6.29 -38.18
CA PHE A 741 -10.04 5.27 -37.99
C PHE A 741 -9.61 3.96 -38.65
N ASN A 742 -9.40 2.93 -37.84
CA ASN A 742 -8.91 1.64 -38.31
C ASN A 742 -9.94 0.52 -38.11
N ILE A 743 -9.96 -0.45 -39.01
CA ILE A 743 -10.76 -1.68 -38.87
C ILE A 743 -9.79 -2.83 -38.75
N TYR A 744 -9.77 -3.46 -37.58
CA TYR A 744 -8.97 -4.65 -37.28
C TYR A 744 -9.80 -5.93 -37.17
N SER A 745 -11.13 -5.79 -37.07
CA SER A 745 -12.05 -6.91 -37.03
C SER A 745 -12.01 -7.72 -38.33
N SER A 746 -12.03 -9.05 -38.21
CA SER A 746 -12.28 -9.95 -39.34
C SER A 746 -13.74 -10.02 -39.76
N TYR A 747 -14.66 -9.49 -38.93
CA TYR A 747 -16.09 -9.43 -39.21
C TYR A 747 -16.47 -8.18 -40.00
N ASP A 748 -17.58 -8.27 -40.72
CA ASP A 748 -18.06 -7.18 -41.57
C ASP A 748 -18.43 -5.94 -40.77
N VAL A 749 -18.23 -4.79 -41.41
CA VAL A 749 -18.76 -3.49 -40.97
C VAL A 749 -19.79 -3.06 -41.99
N ILE A 750 -21.06 -3.02 -41.58
CA ILE A 750 -22.17 -2.58 -42.41
C ILE A 750 -22.35 -1.08 -42.22
N LEU A 751 -22.13 -0.32 -43.29
CA LEU A 751 -22.27 1.13 -43.32
C LEU A 751 -23.44 1.52 -44.23
N LYS A 752 -24.41 2.26 -43.70
CA LYS A 752 -25.57 2.73 -44.49
C LYS A 752 -25.49 4.20 -44.92
N GLY A 753 -24.65 5.00 -44.29
CA GLY A 753 -24.39 6.39 -44.68
C GLY A 753 -23.06 6.57 -45.42
N ASN A 754 -22.55 7.79 -45.44
CA ASN A 754 -21.31 8.11 -46.15
C ASN A 754 -20.08 7.73 -45.31
N LEU A 755 -18.95 7.53 -45.99
CA LEU A 755 -17.64 7.62 -45.38
C LEU A 755 -17.05 9.00 -45.66
N ASN A 756 -17.06 9.87 -44.66
CA ASN A 756 -16.56 11.24 -44.74
C ASN A 756 -15.17 11.31 -44.08
N ASN A 757 -14.14 10.84 -44.77
CA ASN A 757 -12.77 10.87 -44.23
C ASN A 757 -12.04 12.17 -44.62
N ASN A 758 -11.59 12.94 -43.63
CA ASN A 758 -10.64 14.05 -43.77
C ASN A 758 -9.31 13.79 -43.02
N GLY A 759 -9.16 12.62 -42.41
CA GLY A 759 -7.95 12.13 -41.74
C GLY A 759 -7.41 10.88 -42.45
N SER A 760 -7.20 9.80 -41.70
CA SER A 760 -6.82 8.49 -42.25
C SER A 760 -7.83 7.40 -41.93
N PHE A 761 -8.20 6.61 -42.94
CA PHE A 761 -9.08 5.46 -42.83
C PHE A 761 -8.39 4.20 -43.37
N LYS A 762 -8.25 3.17 -42.53
CA LYS A 762 -7.65 1.89 -42.94
C LYS A 762 -8.49 0.73 -42.50
N CYS A 763 -9.05 0.00 -43.46
CA CYS A 763 -9.65 -1.29 -43.19
C CYS A 763 -8.58 -2.37 -43.44
N ASN A 764 -7.95 -2.84 -42.36
CA ASN A 764 -6.84 -3.80 -42.40
C ASN A 764 -7.33 -5.24 -42.60
N PHE A 765 -8.48 -5.57 -42.00
CA PHE A 765 -9.08 -6.89 -42.03
C PHE A 765 -10.59 -6.81 -42.28
N GLY A 766 -11.21 -7.96 -42.53
CA GLY A 766 -12.65 -8.04 -42.74
C GLY A 766 -13.11 -7.34 -44.02
N ARG A 767 -14.35 -6.87 -44.01
CA ARG A 767 -15.03 -6.28 -45.18
C ARG A 767 -15.89 -5.10 -44.77
N VAL A 768 -15.85 -4.04 -45.55
CA VAL A 768 -16.84 -2.96 -45.44
C VAL A 768 -17.96 -3.23 -46.44
N VAL A 769 -19.20 -3.25 -45.95
CA VAL A 769 -20.40 -3.46 -46.75
C VAL A 769 -21.19 -2.16 -46.78
N LEU A 770 -21.23 -1.52 -47.95
CA LEU A 770 -22.03 -0.33 -48.20
C LEU A 770 -23.46 -0.77 -48.47
N ASN A 771 -24.36 -0.55 -47.50
CA ASN A 771 -25.72 -1.12 -47.49
C ASN A 771 -26.80 -0.03 -47.28
N GLY A 772 -26.51 1.17 -47.77
CA GLY A 772 -27.35 2.36 -47.67
C GLY A 772 -28.26 2.58 -48.87
N ALA A 773 -28.82 3.79 -48.97
CA ALA A 773 -29.54 4.22 -50.16
C ALA A 773 -28.57 4.81 -51.19
N ASN A 774 -28.21 6.09 -51.03
CA ASN A 774 -27.11 6.72 -51.74
C ASN A 774 -25.97 6.95 -50.77
N GLN A 775 -24.75 6.63 -51.19
CA GLN A 775 -23.56 6.75 -50.34
C GLN A 775 -22.42 7.40 -51.12
N SER A 776 -21.59 8.13 -50.41
CA SER A 776 -20.36 8.71 -50.94
C SER A 776 -19.16 8.24 -50.14
N LEU A 777 -18.07 7.94 -50.85
CA LEU A 777 -16.78 7.58 -50.28
C LEU A 777 -15.80 8.72 -50.52
N ARG A 778 -15.47 9.48 -49.46
CA ARG A 778 -14.34 10.41 -49.48
C ARG A 778 -13.12 9.68 -48.91
N MET A 779 -12.09 9.54 -49.73
CA MET A 779 -10.84 8.87 -49.37
C MET A 779 -9.66 9.84 -49.45
N ASN A 780 -8.62 9.58 -48.68
CA ASN A 780 -7.35 10.30 -48.66
C ASN A 780 -6.22 9.42 -49.19
N THR A 781 -5.06 10.01 -49.47
CA THR A 781 -3.88 9.28 -49.92
C THR A 781 -3.45 8.27 -48.86
N GLY A 782 -3.29 7.00 -49.26
CA GLY A 782 -2.86 5.92 -48.37
C GLY A 782 -3.99 5.24 -47.59
N ASP A 783 -5.23 5.68 -47.75
CA ASP A 783 -6.39 4.95 -47.23
C ASP A 783 -6.70 3.73 -48.08
N TYR A 784 -7.33 2.73 -47.47
CA TYR A 784 -7.72 1.52 -48.19
C TYR A 784 -8.80 0.70 -47.50
N PHE A 785 -9.46 -0.12 -48.31
CA PHE A 785 -10.28 -1.23 -47.86
C PHE A 785 -9.53 -2.55 -47.94
N ASN A 786 -9.74 -3.47 -47.00
CA ASN A 786 -9.28 -4.84 -47.16
C ASN A 786 -10.18 -5.54 -48.20
N ASN A 787 -11.45 -5.77 -47.87
CA ASN A 787 -12.49 -6.13 -48.83
C ASN A 787 -13.58 -5.06 -48.87
N LEU A 788 -14.20 -4.86 -50.04
CA LEU A 788 -15.28 -3.88 -50.22
C LEU A 788 -16.47 -4.52 -50.93
N THR A 789 -17.67 -4.36 -50.35
CA THR A 789 -18.91 -4.79 -50.98
C THR A 789 -19.88 -3.63 -51.15
N PHE A 790 -20.39 -3.50 -52.37
CA PHE A 790 -21.47 -2.60 -52.75
C PHE A 790 -22.80 -3.35 -52.68
N ASN A 791 -23.62 -3.04 -51.69
CA ASN A 791 -24.93 -3.63 -51.43
C ASN A 791 -25.99 -2.55 -51.15
N GLN A 792 -25.77 -1.34 -51.64
CA GLN A 792 -26.69 -0.22 -51.52
C GLN A 792 -27.94 -0.42 -52.40
N SER A 793 -29.03 0.28 -52.10
CA SER A 793 -30.22 0.28 -52.96
C SER A 793 -30.14 1.30 -54.10
N GLY A 794 -29.38 2.38 -53.92
CA GLY A 794 -29.17 3.46 -54.89
C GLY A 794 -27.75 3.49 -55.44
N ASN A 795 -27.13 4.66 -55.43
CA ASN A 795 -25.79 4.89 -55.99
C ASN A 795 -24.71 4.98 -54.89
N VAL A 796 -23.56 4.36 -55.13
CA VAL A 796 -22.30 4.73 -54.45
C VAL A 796 -21.43 5.54 -55.40
N THR A 797 -20.97 6.71 -54.96
CA THR A 797 -20.02 7.56 -55.70
C THR A 797 -18.72 7.76 -54.93
N ILE A 798 -17.65 8.11 -55.63
CA ILE A 798 -16.38 8.52 -55.02
C ILE A 798 -16.32 10.05 -54.98
N ASP A 799 -16.12 10.60 -53.78
CA ASP A 799 -15.81 12.01 -53.56
C ASP A 799 -14.29 12.21 -53.68
N ASN A 800 -13.87 12.93 -54.72
CA ASN A 800 -12.47 13.13 -55.05
C ASN A 800 -11.85 14.41 -54.46
N THR A 801 -12.51 15.03 -53.50
CA THR A 801 -12.00 16.27 -52.89
C THR A 801 -10.60 16.12 -52.29
N LEU A 802 -10.23 14.92 -51.82
CA LEU A 802 -8.92 14.65 -51.21
C LEU A 802 -8.04 13.67 -52.00
N SER A 803 -8.64 12.63 -52.60
CA SER A 803 -7.94 11.65 -53.44
C SER A 803 -8.83 11.22 -54.59
N ASN A 804 -8.25 11.02 -55.77
CA ASN A 804 -8.93 10.40 -56.90
C ASN A 804 -8.75 8.87 -56.95
N ILE A 805 -8.12 8.27 -55.93
CA ILE A 805 -7.82 6.84 -55.85
C ILE A 805 -8.67 6.17 -54.77
N LEU A 806 -9.36 5.10 -55.13
CA LEU A 806 -9.98 4.13 -54.23
C LEU A 806 -9.13 2.86 -54.20
N GLU A 807 -8.52 2.55 -53.07
CA GLU A 807 -7.68 1.35 -52.91
C GLU A 807 -8.47 0.23 -52.20
N VAL A 808 -8.52 -0.94 -52.82
CA VAL A 808 -9.04 -2.19 -52.22
C VAL A 808 -7.95 -3.25 -52.31
N LYS A 809 -7.46 -3.70 -51.15
CA LYS A 809 -6.32 -4.62 -51.04
C LYS A 809 -6.66 -6.06 -51.44
N LYS A 810 -7.92 -6.45 -51.34
CA LYS A 810 -8.44 -7.77 -51.72
C LYS A 810 -9.68 -7.61 -52.59
N ASP A 811 -10.80 -8.22 -52.21
CA ASP A 811 -11.89 -8.49 -53.13
C ASP A 811 -12.90 -7.34 -53.18
N VAL A 812 -13.44 -7.14 -54.39
CA VAL A 812 -14.53 -6.21 -54.69
C VAL A 812 -15.74 -7.01 -55.11
N VAL A 813 -16.88 -6.77 -54.43
CA VAL A 813 -18.15 -7.41 -54.77
C VAL A 813 -19.24 -6.37 -54.96
N ILE A 814 -19.99 -6.45 -56.07
CA ILE A 814 -21.18 -5.62 -56.32
C ILE A 814 -22.41 -6.52 -56.30
N LYS A 815 -23.21 -6.41 -55.24
CA LYS A 815 -24.40 -7.23 -54.98
C LYS A 815 -25.70 -6.54 -55.38
N SER A 816 -25.77 -5.23 -55.18
CA SER A 816 -26.95 -4.44 -55.50
C SER A 816 -26.60 -2.98 -55.81
N GLY A 817 -27.60 -2.20 -56.22
CA GLY A 817 -27.41 -0.77 -56.52
C GLY A 817 -26.49 -0.51 -57.71
N VAL A 818 -25.98 0.70 -57.81
CA VAL A 818 -24.99 1.07 -58.82
C VAL A 818 -23.76 1.63 -58.13
N PHE A 819 -22.59 1.08 -58.41
CA PHE A 819 -21.31 1.72 -58.11
C PHE A 819 -20.94 2.62 -59.30
N ASN A 820 -20.95 3.93 -59.08
CA ASN A 820 -20.56 4.93 -60.06
C ASN A 820 -19.15 5.44 -59.77
N MET A 821 -18.21 4.93 -60.55
CA MET A 821 -16.79 5.23 -60.42
C MET A 821 -16.38 6.58 -61.04
N GLN A 822 -17.27 7.22 -61.81
CA GLN A 822 -17.02 8.51 -62.47
C GLN A 822 -15.72 8.49 -63.32
N ASN A 823 -14.79 9.41 -63.10
CA ASN A 823 -13.49 9.48 -63.76
C ASN A 823 -12.33 9.14 -62.80
N ARG A 824 -12.59 8.28 -61.79
CA ARG A 824 -11.64 7.97 -60.72
C ARG A 824 -10.79 6.75 -61.02
N ILE A 825 -9.79 6.51 -60.19
CA ILE A 825 -8.92 5.33 -60.24
C ILE A 825 -9.32 4.38 -59.11
N MET A 826 -9.44 3.09 -59.41
CA MET A 826 -9.63 2.05 -58.40
C MET A 826 -8.52 1.02 -58.54
N ARG A 827 -7.84 0.72 -57.44
CA ARG A 827 -6.85 -0.35 -57.38
C ARG A 827 -7.43 -1.54 -56.64
N VAL A 828 -7.31 -2.72 -57.24
CA VAL A 828 -7.90 -3.96 -56.74
C VAL A 828 -6.81 -5.01 -56.62
N GLY A 829 -6.52 -5.42 -55.39
CA GLY A 829 -5.50 -6.42 -55.09
C GLY A 829 -6.00 -7.88 -55.06
N GLY A 830 -7.32 -8.09 -55.06
CA GLY A 830 -7.97 -9.41 -55.10
C GLY A 830 -8.94 -9.58 -56.27
N ASP A 831 -10.03 -10.31 -56.06
CA ASP A 831 -10.96 -10.67 -57.12
C ASP A 831 -12.06 -9.62 -57.33
N TRP A 832 -12.60 -9.57 -58.55
CA TRP A 832 -13.76 -8.77 -58.91
C TRP A 832 -14.97 -9.65 -59.15
N THR A 833 -16.09 -9.35 -58.48
CA THR A 833 -17.37 -10.04 -58.70
C THR A 833 -18.53 -9.06 -58.75
N ASN A 834 -19.25 -9.03 -59.86
CA ASN A 834 -20.50 -8.27 -60.00
C ASN A 834 -21.69 -9.24 -60.08
N GLU A 835 -22.29 -9.52 -58.91
CA GLU A 835 -23.42 -10.45 -58.76
C GLU A 835 -24.72 -9.86 -59.33
N LYS A 836 -24.85 -8.52 -59.39
CA LYS A 836 -26.03 -7.86 -59.98
C LYS A 836 -25.98 -7.80 -61.52
N GLY A 837 -24.79 -7.88 -62.09
CA GLY A 837 -24.55 -7.79 -63.54
C GLY A 837 -24.25 -6.38 -64.05
N LEU A 838 -24.05 -6.26 -65.36
CA LEU A 838 -23.43 -5.10 -66.03
C LEU A 838 -23.99 -3.72 -65.64
N SER A 839 -25.30 -3.63 -65.35
CA SER A 839 -25.92 -2.35 -64.97
C SER A 839 -25.46 -1.81 -63.60
N ALA A 840 -24.79 -2.63 -62.79
CA ALA A 840 -24.41 -2.29 -61.43
C ALA A 840 -23.06 -1.57 -61.34
N PHE A 841 -22.24 -1.61 -62.38
CA PHE A 841 -20.99 -0.89 -62.44
C PHE A 841 -21.04 0.17 -63.54
N ASN A 842 -21.06 1.44 -63.14
CA ASN A 842 -20.87 2.55 -64.06
C ASN A 842 -19.42 2.99 -63.99
N ALA A 843 -18.61 2.49 -64.93
CA ALA A 843 -17.19 2.78 -65.03
C ALA A 843 -16.88 4.25 -65.36
N GLY A 844 -17.84 4.98 -65.98
CA GLY A 844 -17.62 6.33 -66.49
C GLY A 844 -16.39 6.40 -67.41
N THR A 845 -15.48 7.33 -67.13
CA THR A 845 -14.15 7.39 -67.77
C THR A 845 -13.03 6.90 -66.84
N GLY A 846 -13.40 6.15 -65.79
CA GLY A 846 -12.50 5.67 -64.76
C GLY A 846 -11.55 4.58 -65.22
N ARG A 847 -10.54 4.32 -64.38
CA ARG A 847 -9.48 3.32 -64.57
C ARG A 847 -9.48 2.32 -63.42
N VAL A 848 -9.70 1.05 -63.72
CA VAL A 848 -9.56 -0.05 -62.76
C VAL A 848 -8.19 -0.70 -62.99
N ILE A 849 -7.36 -0.71 -61.96
CA ILE A 849 -6.02 -1.30 -61.97
C ILE A 849 -6.04 -2.54 -61.10
N PHE A 850 -5.80 -3.70 -61.68
CA PHE A 850 -5.58 -4.93 -60.93
C PHE A 850 -4.11 -4.99 -60.54
N ASN A 851 -3.83 -5.03 -59.23
CA ASN A 851 -2.48 -4.86 -58.68
C ASN A 851 -2.08 -5.88 -57.61
N GLY A 852 -2.72 -7.05 -57.60
CA GLY A 852 -2.42 -8.15 -56.69
C GLY A 852 -1.09 -8.83 -57.01
N ALA A 853 -0.45 -9.40 -55.99
CA ALA A 853 0.77 -10.20 -56.19
C ALA A 853 0.47 -11.63 -56.71
N SER A 854 -0.75 -12.11 -56.50
CA SER A 854 -1.22 -13.43 -56.91
C SER A 854 -2.11 -13.35 -58.14
N LEU A 855 -2.51 -14.51 -58.67
CA LEU A 855 -3.54 -14.61 -59.69
C LEU A 855 -4.85 -13.99 -59.17
N GLN A 856 -5.46 -13.12 -59.97
CA GLN A 856 -6.73 -12.45 -59.66
C GLN A 856 -7.80 -12.89 -60.65
N TYR A 857 -9.07 -12.88 -60.25
CA TYR A 857 -10.17 -13.34 -61.09
C TYR A 857 -11.21 -12.25 -61.33
N VAL A 858 -11.77 -12.23 -62.55
CA VAL A 858 -13.06 -11.57 -62.82
C VAL A 858 -14.14 -12.66 -62.85
N ASN A 859 -14.87 -12.78 -61.74
CA ASN A 859 -15.85 -13.83 -61.49
C ASN A 859 -17.27 -13.47 -61.97
N SER A 860 -17.38 -12.54 -62.92
CA SER A 860 -18.64 -12.13 -63.55
C SER A 860 -18.38 -11.52 -64.94
N SER A 861 -19.41 -11.38 -65.76
CA SER A 861 -19.32 -10.47 -66.92
C SER A 861 -19.19 -9.03 -66.44
N GLU A 862 -18.33 -8.23 -67.07
CA GLU A 862 -18.08 -6.84 -66.67
C GLU A 862 -17.62 -5.97 -67.86
N ASN A 863 -18.01 -4.69 -67.84
CA ASN A 863 -17.57 -3.71 -68.82
C ASN A 863 -16.74 -2.62 -68.12
N PHE A 864 -15.42 -2.70 -68.24
CA PHE A 864 -14.52 -1.67 -67.75
C PHE A 864 -14.39 -0.54 -68.78
N ASN A 865 -14.04 0.67 -68.34
CA ASN A 865 -13.65 1.72 -69.28
C ASN A 865 -12.17 1.59 -69.63
N ILE A 866 -11.28 1.93 -68.69
CA ILE A 866 -9.86 1.58 -68.77
C ILE A 866 -9.60 0.44 -67.80
N LEU A 867 -9.10 -0.69 -68.31
CA LEU A 867 -8.64 -1.82 -67.52
C LEU A 867 -7.11 -1.87 -67.60
N GLU A 868 -6.44 -1.75 -66.46
CA GLU A 868 -4.98 -1.85 -66.38
C GLU A 868 -4.56 -3.11 -65.64
N ALA A 869 -3.68 -3.90 -66.28
CA ALA A 869 -2.97 -4.99 -65.64
C ALA A 869 -1.64 -4.48 -65.05
N ASN A 870 -1.51 -4.49 -63.74
CA ASN A 870 -0.29 -4.12 -63.02
C ASN A 870 -0.04 -5.07 -61.83
N MET A 871 0.00 -6.36 -62.11
CA MET A 871 -0.02 -7.44 -61.12
C MET A 871 1.18 -8.37 -61.25
N GLY A 872 1.48 -9.11 -60.18
CA GLY A 872 2.59 -10.07 -60.17
C GLY A 872 2.35 -11.34 -61.00
N SER A 873 1.09 -11.63 -61.36
CA SER A 873 0.68 -12.81 -62.13
C SER A 873 -0.26 -12.44 -63.28
N ALA A 874 -1.47 -12.99 -63.36
CA ALA A 874 -2.44 -12.67 -64.40
C ALA A 874 -3.85 -12.40 -63.84
N LEU A 875 -4.63 -11.62 -64.58
CA LEU A 875 -6.07 -11.43 -64.39
C LEU A 875 -6.80 -12.47 -65.22
N ARG A 876 -7.45 -13.40 -64.53
CA ARG A 876 -7.98 -14.60 -65.14
C ARG A 876 -9.49 -14.54 -65.34
N ILE A 877 -9.93 -14.98 -66.52
CA ILE A 877 -11.32 -15.29 -66.84
C ILE A 877 -11.41 -16.81 -67.04
N ASN A 878 -12.20 -17.49 -66.22
CA ASN A 878 -12.28 -18.95 -66.19
C ASN A 878 -13.72 -19.48 -66.14
N ASN A 879 -14.63 -18.80 -66.82
CA ASN A 879 -16.00 -19.29 -66.99
C ASN A 879 -16.51 -18.93 -68.39
N VAL A 880 -17.04 -19.93 -69.11
CA VAL A 880 -17.57 -19.76 -70.48
C VAL A 880 -18.71 -18.76 -70.57
N ALA A 881 -19.42 -18.50 -69.46
CA ALA A 881 -20.51 -17.53 -69.39
C ALA A 881 -20.05 -16.09 -69.16
N HIS A 882 -18.77 -15.86 -68.82
CA HIS A 882 -18.26 -14.53 -68.50
C HIS A 882 -17.69 -13.85 -69.74
N THR A 883 -18.18 -12.64 -70.01
CA THR A 883 -17.65 -11.72 -71.03
C THR A 883 -17.15 -10.48 -70.32
N VAL A 884 -15.85 -10.22 -70.40
CA VAL A 884 -15.22 -9.02 -69.86
C VAL A 884 -14.83 -8.15 -71.03
N THR A 885 -15.18 -6.86 -71.03
CA THR A 885 -14.76 -5.93 -72.08
C THR A 885 -14.12 -4.69 -71.48
N CYS A 886 -13.31 -4.00 -72.27
CA CYS A 886 -12.84 -2.65 -71.94
C CYS A 886 -12.69 -1.77 -73.19
N ASN A 887 -12.87 -0.46 -73.03
CA ASN A 887 -12.60 0.49 -74.11
C ASN A 887 -11.09 0.66 -74.35
N GLN A 888 -10.30 0.56 -73.29
CA GLN A 888 -8.85 0.62 -73.34
C GLN A 888 -8.27 -0.39 -72.36
N TYR A 889 -7.35 -1.22 -72.87
CA TYR A 889 -6.53 -2.11 -72.07
C TYR A 889 -5.13 -1.53 -71.96
N ASP A 890 -4.72 -1.20 -70.74
CA ASP A 890 -3.36 -0.78 -70.43
C ASP A 890 -2.61 -1.91 -69.72
N TRP A 891 -1.29 -1.92 -69.89
CA TRP A 891 -0.45 -2.98 -69.36
C TRP A 891 0.85 -2.41 -68.79
N THR A 892 1.05 -2.65 -67.49
CA THR A 892 2.25 -2.26 -66.74
C THR A 892 3.04 -3.51 -66.34
N SER A 893 2.38 -4.54 -65.80
CA SER A 893 2.98 -5.82 -65.43
C SER A 893 1.92 -6.92 -65.31
N GLY A 894 2.31 -8.18 -65.49
CA GLY A 894 1.40 -9.33 -65.50
C GLY A 894 0.71 -9.52 -66.84
N GLY A 895 -0.60 -9.76 -66.88
CA GLY A 895 -1.37 -9.83 -68.13
C GLY A 895 -2.80 -10.35 -67.93
N ILE A 896 -3.53 -10.54 -69.03
CA ILE A 896 -4.86 -11.17 -69.03
C ILE A 896 -4.71 -12.63 -69.47
N ASP A 897 -5.37 -13.53 -68.74
CA ASP A 897 -5.38 -14.97 -68.99
C ASP A 897 -6.83 -15.47 -69.15
N VAL A 898 -7.21 -15.84 -70.37
CA VAL A 898 -8.56 -16.33 -70.68
C VAL A 898 -8.52 -17.85 -70.81
N LEU A 899 -8.79 -18.56 -69.70
CA LEU A 899 -8.91 -20.02 -69.72
C LEU A 899 -10.26 -20.47 -70.29
N LYS A 900 -11.33 -19.76 -69.93
CA LYS A 900 -12.70 -19.97 -70.40
C LYS A 900 -13.44 -18.63 -70.38
N GLY A 901 -14.22 -18.33 -71.42
CA GLY A 901 -14.98 -17.07 -71.52
C GLY A 901 -14.51 -16.19 -72.68
N THR A 902 -14.70 -14.88 -72.54
CA THR A 902 -14.32 -13.88 -73.57
C THR A 902 -13.74 -12.63 -72.92
N PHE A 903 -12.64 -12.13 -73.50
CA PHE A 903 -12.10 -10.78 -73.26
C PHE A 903 -12.10 -9.99 -74.57
#